data_AF-A0A841M2C5-F1
#
_entry.id   AF-A0A841M2C5-F1
#
_cell.length_a   1.000
_cell.length_b   1.000
_cell.length_c   1.000
_cell.angle_alpha   90.00
_cell.angle_beta   90.00
_cell.angle_gamma   90.00
#
_symmetry.space_group_name_H-M   'P 1'
#
loop_
_entity.id
_entity.type
_entity.pdbx_description
1 polymer ?
#
loop_
_entity_poly.entity_id
_entity_poly.type
_entity_poly.pdbx_seq_one_letter_code
_entity_poly.pdbx_strand_id
1 'polypeptide(L)'
;MTTVVLQAVGGVIGSVFGPVGTAIGSALGAMGGYMVDSAIINSTRRIEGPRLANAKPLTAEEGAALPFIYGTARVSGTLIWATRFEEDKTTERQGGKGGPKVTTYSYFVNAAFAVAEGEISGIRRVWADGKEIDLTNIEMRLYKGTSDQQPDPLIEAKQGEGNTPAYRGTAYVVIERFPVDEYGHRIPQLQFEVIRAVGKLANSVQAVTLLPGATEFGLSPLLVTDEASPGQKRLINRNNLRADTDWSASMDELQALCPNLKHVAIIVPWFGDDLRAGHCRLKPAVTEHNTRKPSRNWQVNHIEREDAHLVSRHNNEAAYGGTPSDDTVIEAIRDAKKRGLSVTLYPFIMMDIAEDNQLPSPYGGNQQPAYPWRGRITCHPAIGQAESVDKTTSAATQISQFVEGEWGYRRFLNHCADLAVSAGGIDAFLVGSELIGLTHVRSSREAFPFVDALCDLAQAMRNKLGSGCKITYAADWSEYFGYQAQDGTGDVFFHLDPLWAHSAINAIGIDNYMPLSDWRDQDWHIDNPDGFAAPYDLDALKSQIAAGEGYEWYYASGQDRKNRVRTPITDGLAGKPWVFRYKDLRSWWGNAHYNRVNGAEKVSPTAWVPMSKPFWLTELGCPAVDKGPNQPNVFPDKKSSENAVPYFSSAVQCGLI
;
A
#
# COMPACT_ATOMS: atom_id res chain seq x y z
N MET A 1 -5.00 -33.84 -53.96
CA MET A 1 -6.18 -34.23 -54.76
C MET A 1 -7.38 -34.38 -53.84
N THR A 2 -8.03 -33.25 -53.56
CA THR A 2 -9.40 -33.16 -52.99
C THR A 2 -9.99 -31.85 -53.52
N THR A 3 -9.85 -31.65 -54.84
CA THR A 3 -10.12 -30.39 -55.55
C THR A 3 -11.25 -30.52 -56.57
N VAL A 4 -12.00 -31.63 -56.52
CA VAL A 4 -13.03 -31.98 -57.54
C VAL A 4 -14.43 -32.18 -56.93
N VAL A 5 -14.61 -32.10 -55.61
CA VAL A 5 -15.93 -32.35 -54.98
C VAL A 5 -16.68 -31.08 -54.55
N LEU A 6 -16.07 -29.89 -54.67
CA LEU A 6 -16.72 -28.61 -54.33
C LEU A 6 -17.18 -27.78 -55.55
N GLN A 7 -17.13 -28.36 -56.76
CA GLN A 7 -17.76 -27.78 -57.96
C GLN A 7 -19.22 -28.22 -58.19
N ALA A 8 -19.81 -29.00 -57.28
CA ALA A 8 -21.15 -29.57 -57.47
C ALA A 8 -22.20 -29.16 -56.43
N VAL A 9 -21.90 -28.18 -55.56
CA VAL A 9 -22.94 -27.50 -54.75
C VAL A 9 -22.89 -25.99 -54.96
N GLY A 10 -22.65 -25.61 -56.22
CA GLY A 10 -23.02 -24.32 -56.80
C GLY A 10 -24.25 -24.49 -57.68
N GLY A 11 -25.37 -24.95 -57.11
CA GLY A 11 -26.53 -25.36 -57.89
C GLY A 11 -27.92 -25.00 -57.36
N VAL A 12 -28.08 -24.34 -56.20
CA VAL A 12 -29.43 -24.12 -55.62
C VAL A 12 -29.73 -22.72 -55.09
N ILE A 13 -28.79 -21.77 -55.07
CA ILE A 13 -29.16 -20.35 -54.80
C ILE A 13 -28.57 -19.44 -55.86
N GLY A 14 -28.89 -19.78 -57.11
CA GLY A 14 -28.75 -18.92 -58.28
C GLY A 14 -30.08 -18.87 -59.01
N SER A 15 -31.13 -18.33 -58.38
CA SER A 15 -32.42 -18.12 -59.07
C SER A 15 -33.32 -17.00 -58.53
N VAL A 16 -32.82 -16.07 -57.68
CA VAL A 16 -33.68 -14.95 -57.19
C VAL A 16 -33.19 -13.54 -57.56
N PHE A 17 -31.99 -13.35 -58.09
CA PHE A 17 -31.61 -12.05 -58.67
C PHE A 17 -30.84 -12.24 -59.97
N GLY A 18 -31.39 -11.66 -61.05
CA GLY A 18 -30.87 -11.71 -62.40
C GLY A 18 -29.55 -10.94 -62.61
N PRO A 19 -29.18 -10.66 -63.86
CA PRO A 19 -27.81 -10.38 -64.30
C PRO A 19 -27.31 -8.94 -64.00
N VAL A 20 -27.47 -8.46 -62.77
CA VAL A 20 -27.02 -7.12 -62.32
C VAL A 20 -26.14 -7.15 -61.05
N GLY A 21 -25.73 -8.34 -60.58
CA GLY A 21 -24.94 -8.48 -59.34
C GLY A 21 -23.44 -8.74 -59.50
N THR A 22 -22.88 -8.78 -60.72
CA THR A 22 -21.50 -9.25 -60.99
C THR A 22 -20.42 -8.17 -60.94
N ALA A 23 -20.75 -6.92 -60.57
CA ALA A 23 -19.79 -5.81 -60.56
C ALA A 23 -19.48 -5.22 -59.16
N ILE A 24 -20.05 -5.76 -58.08
CA ILE A 24 -19.76 -5.36 -56.68
C ILE A 24 -19.36 -6.58 -55.84
N GLY A 25 -18.65 -7.54 -56.46
CA GLY A 25 -18.20 -8.78 -55.81
C GLY A 25 -16.68 -8.92 -55.70
N SER A 26 -15.89 -8.06 -56.35
CA SER A 26 -14.44 -8.22 -56.44
C SER A 26 -13.63 -7.36 -55.44
N ALA A 27 -14.29 -6.46 -54.68
CA ALA A 27 -13.62 -5.61 -53.69
C ALA A 27 -13.74 -6.11 -52.23
N LEU A 28 -14.58 -7.12 -51.95
CA LEU A 28 -14.71 -7.73 -50.62
C LEU A 28 -14.05 -9.11 -50.50
N GLY A 29 -13.76 -9.79 -51.62
CA GLY A 29 -13.08 -11.10 -51.62
C GLY A 29 -11.56 -11.04 -51.39
N ALA A 30 -10.91 -9.93 -51.76
CA ALA A 30 -9.45 -9.80 -51.63
C ALA A 30 -8.98 -9.41 -50.21
N MET A 31 -9.83 -8.75 -49.42
CA MET A 31 -9.53 -8.45 -48.00
C MET A 31 -9.84 -9.63 -47.07
N GLY A 32 -10.85 -10.45 -47.37
CA GLY A 32 -11.12 -11.69 -46.64
C GLY A 32 -10.08 -12.79 -46.90
N GLY A 33 -9.66 -12.95 -48.17
CA GLY A 33 -8.63 -13.93 -48.54
C GLY A 33 -7.27 -13.66 -47.90
N TYR A 34 -6.82 -12.41 -47.85
CA TYR A 34 -5.54 -12.06 -47.21
C TYR A 34 -5.56 -12.24 -45.69
N MET A 35 -6.68 -11.96 -45.01
CA MET A 35 -6.81 -12.19 -43.57
C MET A 35 -6.89 -13.67 -43.21
N VAL A 36 -7.54 -14.49 -44.05
CA VAL A 36 -7.62 -15.95 -43.85
C VAL A 36 -6.29 -16.62 -44.23
N ASP A 37 -5.63 -16.20 -45.31
CA ASP A 37 -4.30 -16.69 -45.67
C ASP A 37 -3.23 -16.26 -44.66
N SER A 38 -3.29 -15.04 -44.10
CA SER A 38 -2.37 -14.64 -43.02
C SER A 38 -2.69 -15.32 -41.70
N ALA A 39 -3.95 -15.64 -41.39
CA ALA A 39 -4.31 -16.47 -40.24
C ALA A 39 -3.84 -17.93 -40.40
N ILE A 40 -3.95 -18.53 -41.59
CA ILE A 40 -3.53 -19.91 -41.87
C ILE A 40 -2.00 -20.02 -42.02
N ILE A 41 -1.35 -19.08 -42.73
CA ILE A 41 0.12 -19.03 -42.87
C ILE A 41 0.78 -18.64 -41.54
N ASN A 42 0.18 -17.76 -40.71
CA ASN A 42 0.69 -17.52 -39.35
C ASN A 42 0.34 -18.64 -38.37
N SER A 43 -0.74 -19.40 -38.56
CA SER A 43 -1.05 -20.59 -37.72
C SER A 43 -0.07 -21.75 -37.95
N THR A 44 0.64 -21.77 -39.09
CA THR A 44 1.69 -22.75 -39.40
C THR A 44 3.09 -22.19 -39.22
N ARG A 45 3.27 -20.86 -39.11
CA ARG A 45 4.51 -20.24 -38.65
C ARG A 45 4.64 -20.44 -37.15
N ARG A 46 5.39 -21.48 -36.79
CA ARG A 46 6.00 -21.58 -35.47
C ARG A 46 7.08 -20.50 -35.36
N ILE A 47 6.68 -19.30 -34.97
CA ILE A 47 7.61 -18.27 -34.51
C ILE A 47 8.02 -18.73 -33.11
N GLU A 48 9.18 -19.36 -33.01
CA GLU A 48 9.81 -19.53 -31.70
C GLU A 48 10.17 -18.12 -31.21
N GLY A 49 9.39 -17.60 -30.27
CA GLY A 49 9.78 -16.44 -29.48
C GLY A 49 11.08 -16.75 -28.71
N PRO A 50 11.75 -15.73 -28.17
CA PRO A 50 12.93 -15.93 -27.33
C PRO A 50 12.62 -16.96 -26.25
N ARG A 51 13.34 -18.09 -26.27
CA ARG A 51 13.24 -19.09 -25.20
C ARG A 51 13.67 -18.44 -23.88
N LEU A 52 13.11 -18.89 -22.76
CA LEU A 52 13.60 -18.57 -21.42
C LEU A 52 15.07 -18.97 -21.35
N ALA A 53 15.95 -18.01 -21.62
CA ALA A 53 17.37 -18.18 -21.53
C ALA A 53 17.72 -17.95 -20.07
N ASN A 54 18.46 -18.89 -19.47
CA ASN A 54 19.26 -18.54 -18.30
C ASN A 54 20.06 -17.28 -18.64
N ALA A 55 20.16 -16.35 -17.70
CA ALA A 55 20.84 -15.08 -17.90
C ALA A 55 22.14 -15.29 -18.68
N LYS A 56 22.19 -14.72 -19.89
CA LYS A 56 23.26 -15.03 -20.85
C LYS A 56 24.61 -14.61 -20.26
N PRO A 57 25.68 -15.37 -20.56
CA PRO A 57 27.03 -14.94 -20.29
C PRO A 57 27.28 -13.52 -20.81
N LEU A 58 27.95 -12.69 -20.01
CA LEU A 58 28.38 -11.35 -20.40
C LEU A 58 29.10 -11.42 -21.75
N THR A 59 28.49 -10.84 -22.78
CA THR A 59 29.04 -10.77 -24.14
C THR A 59 29.35 -9.31 -24.40
N ALA A 60 30.64 -8.99 -24.53
CA ALA A 60 31.07 -7.74 -25.16
C ALA A 60 30.98 -7.95 -26.67
N GLU A 61 29.77 -8.14 -27.18
CA GLU A 61 29.51 -8.37 -28.61
C GLU A 61 28.71 -7.20 -29.18
N GLU A 62 29.26 -6.56 -30.20
CA GLU A 62 28.51 -5.62 -31.03
C GLU A 62 27.36 -6.36 -31.73
N GLY A 63 26.15 -5.80 -31.68
CA GLY A 63 24.95 -6.41 -32.25
C GLY A 63 24.06 -7.18 -31.26
N ALA A 64 24.43 -7.24 -29.97
CA ALA A 64 23.55 -7.74 -28.92
C ALA A 64 22.29 -6.85 -28.79
N ALA A 65 21.13 -7.47 -28.61
CA ALA A 65 19.88 -6.74 -28.40
C ALA A 65 19.83 -6.12 -26.99
N LEU A 66 19.41 -4.85 -26.92
CA LEU A 66 19.17 -4.15 -25.66
C LEU A 66 17.75 -4.51 -25.15
N PRO A 67 17.58 -5.01 -23.91
CA PRO A 67 16.27 -5.46 -23.46
C PRO A 67 15.35 -4.28 -23.13
N PHE A 68 14.07 -4.42 -23.45
CA PHE A 68 13.00 -3.56 -22.96
C PHE A 68 12.23 -4.30 -21.87
N ILE A 69 12.07 -3.68 -20.69
CA ILE A 69 11.55 -4.34 -19.50
C ILE A 69 10.17 -3.76 -19.16
N TYR A 70 9.24 -4.62 -18.73
CA TYR A 70 7.99 -4.22 -18.08
C TYR A 70 8.04 -4.71 -16.63
N GLY A 71 7.90 -3.78 -15.67
CA GLY A 71 7.95 -4.12 -14.25
C GLY A 71 9.37 -4.35 -13.76
N THR A 72 9.58 -5.44 -13.02
CA THR A 72 10.89 -5.76 -12.43
C THR A 72 11.46 -7.01 -13.07
N ALA A 73 12.66 -6.91 -13.65
CA ALA A 73 13.33 -8.04 -14.28
C ALA A 73 14.84 -8.05 -14.00
N ARG A 74 15.38 -9.25 -13.82
CA ARG A 74 16.84 -9.47 -13.75
C ARG A 74 17.40 -9.62 -15.16
N VAL A 75 18.33 -8.73 -15.53
CA VAL A 75 18.98 -8.71 -16.85
C VAL A 75 20.50 -8.78 -16.71
N SER A 76 21.17 -9.40 -17.68
CA SER A 76 22.63 -9.33 -17.80
C SER A 76 23.02 -7.97 -18.37
N GLY A 77 23.99 -7.29 -17.75
CA GLY A 77 24.53 -6.06 -18.31
C GLY A 77 25.41 -6.32 -19.53
N THR A 78 25.30 -5.49 -20.56
CA THR A 78 26.17 -5.53 -21.74
C THR A 78 27.31 -4.52 -21.55
N LEU A 79 28.56 -4.98 -21.57
CA LEU A 79 29.72 -4.09 -21.39
C LEU A 79 29.84 -3.13 -22.57
N ILE A 80 29.79 -1.82 -22.31
CA ILE A 80 29.88 -0.76 -23.33
C ILE A 80 31.14 0.09 -23.22
N TRP A 81 31.80 0.07 -22.07
CA TRP A 81 33.06 0.77 -21.83
C TRP A 81 33.81 0.13 -20.67
N ALA A 82 35.15 0.08 -20.73
CA ALA A 82 36.00 -0.30 -19.62
C ALA A 82 37.39 0.32 -19.75
N THR A 83 38.07 0.57 -18.63
CA THR A 83 39.50 0.90 -18.61
C THR A 83 40.37 -0.35 -18.56
N ARG A 84 41.68 -0.18 -18.74
CA ARG A 84 42.64 -1.18 -18.26
C ARG A 84 42.52 -1.31 -16.74
N PHE A 85 42.95 -2.46 -16.20
CA PHE A 85 43.00 -2.67 -14.74
C PHE A 85 43.94 -1.65 -14.08
N GLU A 86 43.50 -1.12 -12.94
CA GLU A 86 44.32 -0.33 -12.03
C GLU A 86 44.94 -1.28 -11.00
N GLU A 87 46.24 -1.14 -10.75
CA GLU A 87 46.99 -1.98 -9.81
C GLU A 87 47.44 -1.12 -8.62
N ASP A 88 47.00 -1.48 -7.41
CA ASP A 88 47.52 -0.95 -6.17
C ASP A 88 48.48 -1.95 -5.53
N LYS A 89 49.61 -1.45 -5.01
CA LYS A 89 50.62 -2.26 -4.32
C LYS A 89 50.80 -1.79 -2.87
N THR A 90 50.67 -2.72 -1.94
CA THR A 90 50.87 -2.46 -0.51
C THR A 90 52.03 -3.30 0.00
N THR A 91 53.11 -2.65 0.45
CA THR A 91 54.28 -3.34 1.00
C THR A 91 54.31 -3.22 2.53
N GLU A 92 54.07 -4.32 3.22
CA GLU A 92 54.13 -4.40 4.67
C GLU A 92 55.35 -5.19 5.16
N ARG A 93 55.84 -4.85 6.34
CA ARG A 93 56.98 -5.52 6.96
C ARG A 93 56.46 -6.47 8.03
N GLN A 94 56.52 -7.77 7.78
CA GLN A 94 56.09 -8.77 8.77
C GLN A 94 57.15 -8.92 9.87
N GLY A 95 56.75 -8.80 11.14
CA GLY A 95 57.62 -9.13 12.28
C GLY A 95 58.72 -8.10 12.59
N GLY A 96 58.35 -6.93 13.13
CA GLY A 96 59.27 -6.00 13.78
C GLY A 96 60.42 -5.44 12.91
N LYS A 97 61.39 -4.80 13.58
CA LYS A 97 62.52 -4.11 12.92
C LYS A 97 63.54 -5.14 12.40
N GLY A 98 63.35 -5.60 11.16
CA GLY A 98 64.25 -6.54 10.48
C GLY A 98 63.55 -7.62 9.64
N GLY A 99 62.23 -7.78 9.76
CA GLY A 99 61.51 -8.81 9.04
C GLY A 99 61.29 -8.55 7.54
N PRO A 100 60.87 -9.60 6.80
CA PRO A 100 60.71 -9.55 5.35
C PRO A 100 59.61 -8.56 4.95
N LYS A 101 59.84 -7.88 3.82
CA LYS A 101 58.82 -7.05 3.17
C LYS A 101 57.94 -7.94 2.30
N VAL A 102 56.65 -7.99 2.58
CA VAL A 102 55.64 -8.65 1.76
C VAL A 102 54.91 -7.58 0.97
N THR A 103 54.86 -7.71 -0.36
CA THR A 103 54.08 -6.81 -1.22
C THR A 103 52.86 -7.55 -1.73
N THR A 104 51.68 -7.00 -1.44
CA THR A 104 50.39 -7.49 -1.93
C THR A 104 49.92 -6.56 -3.04
N TYR A 105 49.36 -7.14 -4.10
CA TYR A 105 48.76 -6.41 -5.22
C TYR A 105 47.24 -6.56 -5.16
N SER A 106 46.53 -5.47 -5.41
CA SER A 106 45.08 -5.45 -5.57
C SER A 106 44.72 -4.80 -6.90
N TYR A 107 43.74 -5.38 -7.58
CA TYR A 107 43.34 -4.94 -8.91
C TYR A 107 41.92 -4.36 -8.90
N PHE A 108 41.75 -3.27 -9.63
CA PHE A 108 40.48 -2.58 -9.78
C PHE A 108 40.14 -2.35 -11.25
N VAL A 109 38.84 -2.26 -11.54
CA VAL A 109 38.35 -1.96 -12.89
C VAL A 109 37.30 -0.86 -12.87
N ASN A 110 37.37 0.05 -13.84
CA ASN A 110 36.28 0.95 -14.17
C ASN A 110 35.55 0.39 -15.39
N ALA A 111 34.23 0.26 -15.31
CA ALA A 111 33.43 -0.32 -16.39
C ALA A 111 32.03 0.27 -16.44
N ALA A 112 31.43 0.29 -17.63
CA ALA A 112 30.05 0.69 -17.85
C ALA A 112 29.26 -0.42 -18.55
N PHE A 113 28.03 -0.63 -18.11
CA PHE A 113 27.14 -1.69 -18.58
C PHE A 113 25.80 -1.11 -19.00
N ALA A 114 25.39 -1.32 -20.25
CA ALA A 114 24.04 -1.06 -20.69
C ALA A 114 23.10 -2.14 -20.15
N VAL A 115 21.96 -1.73 -19.58
CA VAL A 115 21.03 -2.64 -18.88
C VAL A 115 19.65 -2.69 -19.51
N ALA A 116 19.15 -1.60 -20.08
CA ALA A 116 17.82 -1.58 -20.70
C ALA A 116 17.66 -0.42 -21.70
N GLU A 117 16.76 -0.60 -22.66
CA GLU A 117 16.29 0.45 -23.57
C GLU A 117 15.25 1.32 -22.88
N GLY A 118 15.42 2.64 -22.92
CA GLY A 118 14.49 3.64 -22.41
C GLY A 118 14.62 3.91 -20.91
N GLU A 119 13.78 4.83 -20.42
CA GLU A 119 13.81 5.27 -19.03
C GLU A 119 13.42 4.14 -18.06
N ILE A 120 14.21 3.92 -17.01
CA ILE A 120 13.92 3.00 -15.91
C ILE A 120 13.74 3.77 -14.60
N SER A 121 12.98 3.19 -13.67
CA SER A 121 12.80 3.77 -12.33
C SER A 121 14.09 3.64 -11.51
N GLY A 122 14.74 2.47 -11.54
CA GLY A 122 15.96 2.23 -10.78
C GLY A 122 16.52 0.82 -10.94
N ILE A 123 17.58 0.55 -10.17
CA ILE A 123 18.18 -0.78 -10.01
C ILE A 123 18.07 -1.16 -8.53
N ARG A 124 17.52 -2.34 -8.26
CA ARG A 124 17.21 -2.79 -6.90
C ARG A 124 18.32 -3.66 -6.30
N ARG A 125 18.83 -4.60 -7.10
CA ARG A 125 19.82 -5.60 -6.70
C ARG A 125 20.82 -5.81 -7.83
N VAL A 126 22.06 -6.12 -7.47
CA VAL A 126 23.12 -6.45 -8.42
C VAL A 126 23.79 -7.74 -7.98
N TRP A 127 24.11 -8.60 -8.95
CA TRP A 127 24.84 -9.83 -8.72
C TRP A 127 26.12 -9.85 -9.54
N ALA A 128 27.21 -10.28 -8.93
CA ALA A 128 28.49 -10.57 -9.58
C ALA A 128 28.72 -12.09 -9.57
N ASP A 129 28.84 -12.70 -10.76
CA ASP A 129 28.96 -14.14 -10.95
C ASP A 129 27.90 -14.96 -10.18
N GLY A 130 26.68 -14.41 -10.10
CA GLY A 130 25.54 -15.03 -9.45
C GLY A 130 25.37 -14.72 -7.96
N LYS A 131 26.36 -14.13 -7.29
CA LYS A 131 26.28 -13.72 -5.87
C LYS A 131 25.84 -12.26 -5.76
N GLU A 132 24.86 -11.99 -4.90
CA GLU A 132 24.39 -10.62 -4.66
C GLU A 132 25.50 -9.82 -3.97
N ILE A 133 25.73 -8.59 -4.44
CA ILE A 133 26.76 -7.71 -3.90
C ILE A 133 26.10 -6.56 -3.11
N ASP A 134 26.80 -6.13 -2.07
CA ASP A 134 26.38 -4.99 -1.27
C ASP A 134 26.72 -3.68 -1.99
N LEU A 135 25.70 -2.95 -2.43
CA LEU A 135 25.84 -1.73 -3.22
C LEU A 135 26.44 -0.58 -2.40
N THR A 136 26.42 -0.66 -1.06
CA THR A 136 27.07 0.36 -0.21
C THR A 136 28.59 0.24 -0.22
N ASN A 137 29.13 -0.87 -0.72
CA ASN A 137 30.57 -1.13 -0.80
C ASN A 137 31.15 -0.89 -2.20
N ILE A 138 30.33 -0.45 -3.16
CA ILE A 138 30.77 -0.18 -4.53
C ILE A 138 30.39 1.24 -4.93
N GLU A 139 31.24 1.89 -5.72
CA GLU A 139 30.90 3.17 -6.33
C GLU A 139 30.17 2.93 -7.65
N MET A 140 28.84 3.06 -7.61
CA MET A 140 27.97 2.80 -8.76
C MET A 140 27.12 4.03 -9.09
N ARG A 141 27.18 4.47 -10.35
CA ARG A 141 26.34 5.55 -10.89
C ARG A 141 25.33 4.98 -11.88
N LEU A 142 24.06 5.30 -11.66
CA LEU A 142 22.96 4.90 -12.53
C LEU A 142 22.56 6.04 -13.47
N TYR A 143 22.54 5.76 -14.76
CA TYR A 143 21.91 6.59 -15.78
C TYR A 143 20.61 5.92 -16.20
N LYS A 144 19.49 6.60 -15.98
CA LYS A 144 18.15 6.00 -16.11
C LYS A 144 17.71 5.77 -17.55
N GLY A 145 18.40 6.29 -18.55
CA GLY A 145 18.01 6.22 -19.95
C GLY A 145 17.08 7.36 -20.39
N THR A 146 17.11 8.50 -19.69
CA THR A 146 16.31 9.67 -20.08
C THR A 146 16.85 10.30 -21.37
N SER A 147 16.03 11.10 -22.04
CA SER A 147 16.44 11.82 -23.26
C SER A 147 17.40 12.98 -22.98
N ASP A 148 17.46 13.46 -21.74
CA ASP A 148 18.23 14.63 -21.31
C ASP A 148 19.46 14.27 -20.44
N GLN A 149 19.71 12.98 -20.19
CA GLN A 149 20.89 12.56 -19.45
C GLN A 149 22.19 13.04 -20.11
N GLN A 150 23.17 13.34 -19.27
CA GLN A 150 24.47 13.87 -19.65
C GLN A 150 25.53 12.75 -19.69
N PRO A 151 26.66 12.96 -20.39
CA PRO A 151 27.81 12.05 -20.35
C PRO A 151 28.28 11.75 -18.92
N ASP A 152 28.80 10.54 -18.68
CA ASP A 152 29.39 10.22 -17.38
C ASP A 152 30.75 10.91 -17.21
N PRO A 153 30.99 11.58 -16.07
CA PRO A 153 32.21 12.37 -15.86
C PRO A 153 33.48 11.52 -15.79
N LEU A 154 33.43 10.27 -15.30
CA LEU A 154 34.60 9.38 -15.29
C LEU A 154 34.94 8.94 -16.72
N ILE A 155 33.93 8.59 -17.50
CA ILE A 155 34.13 8.21 -18.90
C ILE A 155 34.68 9.41 -19.68
N GLU A 156 34.09 10.59 -19.55
CA GLU A 156 34.56 11.84 -20.16
C GLU A 156 35.98 12.22 -19.75
N ALA A 157 36.32 12.11 -18.46
CA ALA A 157 37.69 12.36 -18.00
C ALA A 157 38.72 11.40 -18.65
N LYS A 158 38.32 10.16 -18.99
CA LYS A 158 39.21 9.16 -19.60
C LYS A 158 39.22 9.22 -21.13
N GLN A 159 38.14 9.67 -21.79
CA GLN A 159 38.02 9.76 -23.25
C GLN A 159 38.31 11.16 -23.82
N GLY A 160 38.29 12.20 -22.96
CA GLY A 160 38.41 13.61 -23.34
C GLY A 160 37.05 14.29 -23.48
N GLU A 161 37.03 15.60 -23.18
CA GLU A 161 35.82 16.44 -23.25
C GLU A 161 35.18 16.37 -24.65
N GLY A 162 33.87 16.14 -24.68
CA GLY A 162 33.11 16.05 -25.94
C GLY A 162 33.27 14.72 -26.71
N ASN A 163 34.13 13.81 -26.27
CA ASN A 163 34.31 12.49 -26.89
C ASN A 163 33.49 11.37 -26.23
N THR A 164 32.75 11.67 -25.15
CA THR A 164 31.91 10.68 -24.46
C THR A 164 30.45 10.78 -24.89
N PRO A 165 29.85 9.69 -25.41
CA PRO A 165 28.43 9.68 -25.68
C PRO A 165 27.62 9.69 -24.37
N ALA A 166 26.51 10.41 -24.36
CA ALA A 166 25.57 10.44 -23.22
C ALA A 166 24.64 9.22 -23.17
N TYR A 167 24.71 8.31 -24.14
CA TYR A 167 23.85 7.13 -24.27
C TYR A 167 22.35 7.39 -24.04
N ARG A 168 21.84 8.55 -24.50
CA ARG A 168 20.43 8.95 -24.30
C ARG A 168 19.47 7.89 -24.82
N GLY A 169 18.42 7.61 -24.05
CA GLY A 169 17.50 6.52 -24.35
C GLY A 169 18.03 5.11 -24.00
N THR A 170 19.22 5.00 -23.41
CA THR A 170 19.75 3.74 -22.87
C THR A 170 20.03 3.89 -21.39
N ALA A 171 19.39 3.04 -20.58
CA ALA A 171 19.74 2.91 -19.18
C ALA A 171 21.06 2.15 -19.05
N TYR A 172 22.02 2.73 -18.33
CA TYR A 172 23.32 2.12 -18.12
C TYR A 172 23.87 2.43 -16.73
N VAL A 173 24.80 1.60 -16.29
CA VAL A 173 25.46 1.70 -14.99
C VAL A 173 26.94 1.91 -15.22
N VAL A 174 27.55 2.84 -14.50
CA VAL A 174 29.00 2.98 -14.41
C VAL A 174 29.44 2.51 -13.03
N ILE A 175 30.41 1.62 -12.99
CA ILE A 175 31.05 1.19 -11.75
C ILE A 175 32.50 1.67 -11.76
N GLU A 176 32.86 2.35 -10.70
CA GLU A 176 34.18 2.93 -10.49
C GLU A 176 34.98 2.09 -9.51
N ARG A 177 36.25 1.83 -9.86
CA ARG A 177 37.22 1.07 -9.06
C ARG A 177 36.63 -0.19 -8.41
N PHE A 178 35.94 -1.02 -9.18
CA PHE A 178 35.39 -2.29 -8.70
C PHE A 178 36.54 -3.27 -8.39
N PRO A 179 36.61 -3.85 -7.17
CA PRO A 179 37.66 -4.81 -6.81
C PRO A 179 37.46 -6.15 -7.54
N VAL A 180 38.50 -6.64 -8.23
CA VAL A 180 38.42 -7.89 -9.01
C VAL A 180 39.19 -9.07 -8.40
N ASP A 181 39.82 -8.87 -7.25
CA ASP A 181 40.63 -9.88 -6.55
C ASP A 181 39.82 -11.16 -6.24
N GLU A 182 38.60 -11.00 -5.72
CA GLU A 182 37.69 -12.11 -5.41
C GLU A 182 37.11 -12.79 -6.65
N TYR A 183 37.26 -12.18 -7.83
CA TYR A 183 36.70 -12.64 -9.09
C TYR A 183 37.77 -13.22 -10.03
N GLY A 184 38.94 -13.57 -9.50
CA GLY A 184 40.04 -14.15 -10.27
C GLY A 184 40.71 -13.14 -11.21
N HIS A 185 40.77 -11.86 -10.81
CA HIS A 185 41.36 -10.76 -11.56
C HIS A 185 40.74 -10.56 -12.95
N ARG A 186 39.42 -10.76 -13.06
CA ARG A 186 38.64 -10.44 -14.26
C ARG A 186 37.41 -9.64 -13.89
N ILE A 187 36.81 -9.00 -14.90
CA ILE A 187 35.49 -8.40 -14.76
C ILE A 187 34.48 -9.56 -14.53
N PRO A 188 33.72 -9.55 -13.42
CA PRO A 188 32.69 -10.55 -13.19
C PRO A 188 31.51 -10.36 -14.12
N GLN A 189 30.68 -11.39 -14.24
CA GLN A 189 29.40 -11.25 -14.90
C GLN A 189 28.43 -10.50 -14.01
N LEU A 190 28.06 -9.30 -14.43
CA LEU A 190 27.12 -8.47 -13.70
C LEU A 190 25.70 -8.61 -14.22
N GLN A 191 24.79 -8.83 -13.28
CA GLN A 191 23.36 -8.89 -13.51
C GLN A 191 22.66 -7.87 -12.62
N PHE A 192 21.61 -7.26 -13.15
CA PHE A 192 20.93 -6.12 -12.52
C PHE A 192 19.43 -6.42 -12.45
N GLU A 193 18.84 -6.24 -11.27
CA GLU A 193 17.38 -6.20 -11.13
C GLU A 193 16.92 -4.79 -11.46
N VAL A 194 16.45 -4.62 -12.68
CA VAL A 194 15.97 -3.35 -13.21
C VAL A 194 14.49 -3.22 -12.88
N ILE A 195 14.11 -2.05 -12.39
CA ILE A 195 12.73 -1.67 -12.11
C ILE A 195 12.30 -0.64 -13.15
N ARG A 196 11.19 -0.90 -13.83
CA ARG A 196 10.47 0.08 -14.64
C ARG A 196 9.01 0.13 -14.20
N ALA A 197 8.57 1.30 -13.77
CA ALA A 197 7.16 1.59 -13.57
C ALA A 197 6.37 1.38 -14.87
N VAL A 198 5.26 0.64 -14.80
CA VAL A 198 4.37 0.36 -15.94
C VAL A 198 3.02 1.03 -15.72
N GLY A 199 2.44 1.53 -16.81
CA GLY A 199 1.12 2.14 -16.79
C GLY A 199 1.09 3.51 -16.10
N LYS A 200 -0.12 3.95 -15.76
CA LYS A 200 -0.37 5.31 -15.24
C LYS A 200 -0.31 5.42 -13.73
N LEU A 201 -0.40 4.30 -12.99
CA LEU A 201 -0.59 4.31 -11.55
C LEU A 201 0.58 4.98 -10.84
N ALA A 202 1.81 4.50 -11.06
CA ALA A 202 3.00 5.03 -10.37
C ALA A 202 3.19 6.53 -10.60
N ASN A 203 2.90 7.02 -11.81
CA ASN A 203 2.93 8.46 -12.13
C ASN A 203 1.76 9.26 -11.52
N SER A 204 0.65 8.60 -11.17
CA SER A 204 -0.54 9.24 -10.59
C SER A 204 -0.54 9.24 -9.05
N VAL A 205 0.28 8.40 -8.42
CA VAL A 205 0.41 8.34 -6.96
C VAL A 205 1.06 9.63 -6.45
N GLN A 206 0.32 10.35 -5.62
CA GLN A 206 0.78 11.59 -4.97
C GLN A 206 0.89 11.47 -3.45
N ALA A 207 0.34 10.40 -2.87
CA ALA A 207 0.36 10.13 -1.44
C ALA A 207 0.48 8.63 -1.19
N VAL A 208 1.19 8.23 -0.14
CA VAL A 208 1.22 6.84 0.33
C VAL A 208 1.13 6.77 1.86
N THR A 209 0.59 5.66 2.34
CA THR A 209 0.54 5.32 3.76
C THR A 209 1.56 4.21 4.05
N LEU A 210 2.49 4.46 4.98
CA LEU A 210 3.56 3.51 5.32
C LEU A 210 3.06 2.46 6.33
N LEU A 211 2.42 1.42 5.80
CA LEU A 211 1.95 0.27 6.57
C LEU A 211 3.04 -0.80 6.77
N PRO A 212 3.03 -1.56 7.88
CA PRO A 212 2.12 -1.45 9.03
C PRO A 212 2.63 -0.51 10.15
N GLY A 213 3.82 0.08 10.01
CA GLY A 213 4.45 0.94 11.03
C GLY A 213 5.01 0.21 12.27
N ALA A 214 4.62 -1.04 12.51
CA ALA A 214 5.07 -1.87 13.63
C ALA A 214 6.49 -2.42 13.42
N THR A 215 7.48 -1.54 13.45
CA THR A 215 8.90 -1.86 13.20
C THR A 215 9.78 -1.11 14.19
N GLU A 216 9.94 -1.62 15.42
CA GLU A 216 10.66 -0.99 16.54
C GLU A 216 11.78 0.02 16.17
N PHE A 217 12.66 -0.34 15.21
CA PHE A 217 13.68 0.57 14.66
C PHE A 217 13.63 0.77 13.13
N GLY A 218 12.65 0.20 12.43
CA GLY A 218 12.57 0.19 10.96
C GLY A 218 12.37 1.56 10.31
N LEU A 219 11.86 2.54 11.08
CA LEU A 219 11.72 3.93 10.63
C LEU A 219 13.04 4.72 10.68
N SER A 220 14.09 4.20 11.33
CA SER A 220 15.33 4.95 11.48
C SER A 220 16.12 4.98 10.16
N PRO A 221 16.53 6.18 9.69
CA PRO A 221 17.52 6.32 8.63
C PRO A 221 18.94 5.98 9.11
N LEU A 222 19.16 5.72 10.41
CA LEU A 222 20.45 5.35 10.99
C LEU A 222 20.51 3.84 11.28
N LEU A 223 21.66 3.23 11.03
CA LEU A 223 21.84 1.79 11.26
C LEU A 223 21.75 1.45 12.76
N VAL A 224 20.89 0.49 13.09
CA VAL A 224 20.71 -0.08 14.43
C VAL A 224 21.18 -1.52 14.43
N THR A 225 21.96 -1.90 15.44
CA THR A 225 22.58 -3.21 15.53
C THR A 225 22.51 -3.74 16.95
N ASP A 226 22.51 -5.06 17.10
CA ASP A 226 22.65 -5.72 18.38
C ASP A 226 23.55 -6.96 18.26
N GLU A 227 23.63 -7.75 19.33
CA GLU A 227 24.39 -8.98 19.36
C GLU A 227 23.45 -10.18 19.62
N ALA A 228 22.96 -10.82 18.55
CA ALA A 228 22.01 -11.94 18.64
C ALA A 228 22.54 -13.12 19.47
N SER A 229 23.85 -13.35 19.42
CA SER A 229 24.57 -14.30 20.28
C SER A 229 26.00 -13.78 20.53
N PRO A 230 26.69 -14.22 21.61
CA PRO A 230 28.05 -13.77 21.88
C PRO A 230 29.00 -13.83 20.66
N GLY A 231 29.48 -12.68 20.20
CA GLY A 231 30.35 -12.49 19.04
C GLY A 231 29.63 -12.24 17.71
N GLN A 232 28.30 -12.40 17.65
CA GLN A 232 27.52 -12.29 16.42
C GLN A 232 26.73 -10.98 16.36
N LYS A 233 27.23 -10.02 15.57
CA LYS A 233 26.53 -8.76 15.29
C LYS A 233 25.35 -9.00 14.34
N ARG A 234 24.17 -8.47 14.67
CA ARG A 234 22.98 -8.48 13.83
C ARG A 234 22.59 -7.03 13.48
N LEU A 235 22.16 -6.82 12.24
CA LEU A 235 21.67 -5.55 11.74
C LEU A 235 20.14 -5.56 11.85
N ILE A 236 19.58 -4.68 12.67
CA ILE A 236 18.15 -4.73 13.03
C ILE A 236 17.28 -4.12 11.93
N ASN A 237 17.67 -2.96 11.42
CA ASN A 237 16.92 -2.19 10.42
C ASN A 237 17.66 -2.11 9.07
N ARG A 238 18.43 -3.15 8.72
CA ARG A 238 19.06 -3.30 7.42
C ARG A 238 18.95 -4.76 6.96
N ASN A 239 17.84 -5.05 6.29
CA ASN A 239 17.51 -6.34 5.70
C ASN A 239 17.69 -6.32 4.17
N ASN A 240 18.46 -5.36 3.66
CA ASN A 240 18.75 -5.16 2.24
C ASN A 240 20.25 -4.91 2.00
N LEU A 241 20.68 -5.07 0.75
CA LEU A 241 22.06 -4.86 0.29
C LEU A 241 22.21 -3.64 -0.63
N ARG A 242 21.22 -2.73 -0.64
CA ARG A 242 21.21 -1.58 -1.56
C ARG A 242 21.40 -0.22 -0.88
N ALA A 243 21.14 -0.13 0.42
CA ALA A 243 21.35 1.07 1.21
C ALA A 243 21.78 0.72 2.64
N ASP A 244 22.10 1.75 3.43
CA ASP A 244 22.55 1.60 4.82
C ASP A 244 21.43 1.16 5.78
N THR A 245 20.17 1.43 5.43
CA THR A 245 18.99 1.06 6.22
C THR A 245 17.79 0.71 5.34
N ASP A 246 16.81 0.02 5.91
CA ASP A 246 15.55 -0.32 5.26
C ASP A 246 14.70 0.92 4.95
N TRP A 247 14.73 1.93 5.83
CA TRP A 247 14.08 3.22 5.59
C TRP A 247 14.62 3.90 4.33
N SER A 248 15.94 4.09 4.24
CA SER A 248 16.57 4.76 3.10
C SER A 248 16.32 3.98 1.81
N ALA A 249 16.52 2.65 1.85
CA ALA A 249 16.25 1.76 0.73
C ALA A 249 14.81 1.84 0.23
N SER A 250 13.83 1.96 1.13
CA SER A 250 12.40 2.00 0.79
C SER A 250 11.99 3.36 0.26
N MET A 251 12.45 4.45 0.90
CA MET A 251 12.11 5.82 0.48
C MET A 251 12.75 6.21 -0.86
N ASP A 252 13.99 5.80 -1.10
CA ASP A 252 14.67 6.02 -2.39
C ASP A 252 13.93 5.31 -3.53
N GLU A 253 13.56 4.05 -3.32
CA GLU A 253 12.82 3.27 -4.31
C GLU A 253 11.42 3.83 -4.53
N LEU A 254 10.72 4.22 -3.46
CA LEU A 254 9.40 4.81 -3.54
C LEU A 254 9.39 6.09 -4.37
N GLN A 255 10.34 7.02 -4.14
CA GLN A 255 10.44 8.26 -4.93
C GLN A 255 10.90 7.98 -6.37
N ALA A 256 11.71 6.95 -6.58
CA ALA A 256 12.11 6.54 -7.92
C ALA A 256 10.95 5.91 -8.73
N LEU A 257 10.04 5.20 -8.06
CA LEU A 257 8.84 4.61 -8.67
C LEU A 257 7.74 5.65 -8.88
N CYS A 258 7.51 6.52 -7.90
CA CYS A 258 6.42 7.50 -7.87
C CYS A 258 7.00 8.92 -7.92
N PRO A 259 7.42 9.42 -9.10
CA PRO A 259 8.11 10.71 -9.21
C PRO A 259 7.23 11.91 -8.82
N ASN A 260 5.90 11.73 -8.79
CA ASN A 260 4.94 12.75 -8.39
C ASN A 260 4.49 12.63 -6.92
N LEU A 261 5.16 11.80 -6.12
CA LEU A 261 4.86 11.65 -4.69
C LEU A 261 5.10 12.96 -3.95
N LYS A 262 4.09 13.40 -3.19
CA LYS A 262 4.11 14.64 -2.40
C LYS A 262 3.93 14.38 -0.92
N HIS A 263 3.17 13.34 -0.56
CA HIS A 263 2.76 13.08 0.81
C HIS A 263 3.14 11.67 1.26
N VAL A 264 3.60 11.56 2.50
CA VAL A 264 3.80 10.28 3.17
C VAL A 264 3.10 10.30 4.53
N ALA A 265 2.25 9.31 4.80
CA ALA A 265 1.68 9.09 6.11
C ALA A 265 2.55 8.09 6.88
N ILE A 266 3.16 8.56 7.98
CA ILE A 266 3.97 7.74 8.88
C ILE A 266 3.06 7.20 9.97
N ILE A 267 2.91 5.87 10.02
CA ILE A 267 2.07 5.18 10.99
C ILE A 267 2.85 4.93 12.29
N VAL A 268 2.23 5.27 13.42
CA VAL A 268 2.74 5.00 14.77
C VAL A 268 1.74 4.13 15.51
N PRO A 269 1.96 2.81 15.57
CA PRO A 269 1.03 1.90 16.22
C PRO A 269 1.24 1.78 17.73
N TRP A 270 0.16 1.86 18.50
CA TRP A 270 0.06 1.34 19.86
C TRP A 270 -0.89 0.14 19.89
N PHE A 271 -0.78 -0.68 20.92
CA PHE A 271 -1.47 -1.97 21.01
C PHE A 271 -2.60 -1.92 22.03
N GLY A 272 -3.82 -2.19 21.57
CA GLY A 272 -5.00 -2.42 22.40
C GLY A 272 -5.10 -3.88 22.83
N ASP A 273 -5.42 -4.12 24.11
CA ASP A 273 -5.44 -5.45 24.72
C ASP A 273 -6.85 -5.98 25.04
N ASP A 274 -7.92 -5.22 24.77
CA ASP A 274 -9.31 -5.60 25.05
C ASP A 274 -10.28 -4.85 24.12
N LEU A 275 -11.36 -5.49 23.68
CA LEU A 275 -12.42 -4.87 22.87
C LEU A 275 -13.46 -4.08 23.68
N ARG A 276 -13.47 -4.22 25.00
CA ARG A 276 -14.40 -3.50 25.88
C ARG A 276 -13.80 -2.14 26.20
N ALA A 277 -14.45 -1.06 25.80
CA ALA A 277 -13.96 0.31 25.93
C ALA A 277 -13.50 0.63 27.37
N GLY A 278 -14.26 0.20 28.39
CA GLY A 278 -13.90 0.44 29.80
C GLY A 278 -12.69 -0.35 30.32
N HIS A 279 -12.18 -1.33 29.55
CA HIS A 279 -11.06 -2.19 29.93
C HIS A 279 -9.87 -2.13 28.96
N CYS A 280 -10.08 -1.62 27.75
CA CYS A 280 -9.06 -1.50 26.70
C CYS A 280 -7.95 -0.54 27.15
N ARG A 281 -6.71 -1.04 27.16
CA ARG A 281 -5.51 -0.25 27.42
C ARG A 281 -4.68 -0.20 26.15
N LEU A 282 -4.25 1.01 25.78
CA LEU A 282 -3.39 1.25 24.64
C LEU A 282 -1.96 1.41 25.15
N LYS A 283 -1.07 0.49 24.76
CA LYS A 283 0.31 0.46 25.23
C LYS A 283 1.29 0.36 24.07
N PRO A 284 2.48 0.98 24.16
CA PRO A 284 3.56 0.66 23.25
C PRO A 284 4.04 -0.76 23.51
N ALA A 285 4.42 -1.47 22.46
CA ALA A 285 4.81 -2.87 22.56
C ALA A 285 6.16 -3.19 21.93
N VAL A 286 6.76 -4.29 22.38
CA VAL A 286 8.00 -4.86 21.89
C VAL A 286 7.83 -6.34 21.55
N THR A 287 8.67 -6.87 20.66
CA THR A 287 8.68 -8.31 20.31
C THR A 287 9.44 -9.15 21.33
N GLU A 288 10.39 -8.53 22.03
CA GLU A 288 11.24 -9.16 23.05
C GLU A 288 11.60 -8.13 24.14
N HIS A 289 11.65 -8.57 25.41
CA HIS A 289 12.06 -7.71 26.53
C HIS A 289 13.58 -7.54 26.66
N ASN A 290 14.36 -8.49 26.14
CA ASN A 290 15.80 -8.52 26.34
C ASN A 290 16.53 -8.40 25.00
N THR A 291 17.49 -7.49 24.93
CA THR A 291 18.38 -7.34 23.79
C THR A 291 19.81 -7.25 24.28
N ARG A 292 20.72 -7.97 23.64
CA ARG A 292 22.11 -8.05 24.09
C ARG A 292 22.96 -7.04 23.32
N LYS A 293 23.61 -6.12 24.05
CA LYS A 293 24.45 -5.02 23.50
C LYS A 293 23.80 -4.28 22.33
N PRO A 294 22.60 -3.71 22.50
CA PRO A 294 22.01 -2.89 21.46
C PRO A 294 22.86 -1.63 21.23
N SER A 295 22.98 -1.18 19.98
CA SER A 295 23.62 0.10 19.65
C SER A 295 22.75 1.31 20.00
N ARG A 296 21.45 1.09 20.17
CA ARG A 296 20.45 2.09 20.60
C ARG A 296 19.41 1.41 21.50
N ASN A 297 19.03 2.09 22.57
CA ASN A 297 17.96 1.61 23.45
C ASN A 297 16.61 1.98 22.85
N TRP A 298 15.66 1.04 22.86
CA TRP A 298 14.28 1.30 22.50
C TRP A 298 13.59 2.05 23.64
N GLN A 299 12.84 3.11 23.33
CA GLN A 299 12.01 3.81 24.30
C GLN A 299 10.80 4.46 23.62
N VAL A 300 9.63 4.36 24.25
CA VAL A 300 8.41 5.02 23.79
C VAL A 300 7.66 5.65 24.95
N ASN A 301 7.42 6.96 24.89
CA ASN A 301 6.69 7.70 25.94
C ASN A 301 7.23 7.42 27.36
N HIS A 302 8.55 7.47 27.49
CA HIS A 302 9.32 7.17 28.71
C HIS A 302 9.25 5.71 29.20
N ILE A 303 8.72 4.79 28.39
CA ILE A 303 8.70 3.36 28.69
C ILE A 303 9.89 2.70 28.03
N GLU A 304 10.68 1.99 28.82
CA GLU A 304 11.81 1.20 28.34
C GLU A 304 11.36 -0.21 27.93
N ARG A 305 12.21 -0.92 27.19
CA ARG A 305 11.89 -2.24 26.61
C ARG A 305 11.43 -3.27 27.65
N GLU A 306 12.01 -3.24 28.85
CA GLU A 306 11.67 -4.20 29.91
C GLU A 306 10.26 -4.00 30.49
N ASP A 307 9.73 -2.78 30.44
CA ASP A 307 8.41 -2.41 30.97
C ASP A 307 7.32 -2.34 29.89
N ALA A 308 7.70 -2.43 28.61
CA ALA A 308 6.78 -2.36 27.48
C ALA A 308 5.85 -3.57 27.40
N HIS A 309 4.71 -3.43 26.71
CA HIS A 309 3.84 -4.58 26.44
C HIS A 309 4.58 -5.60 25.56
N LEU A 310 4.66 -6.86 25.98
CA LEU A 310 5.19 -7.91 25.11
C LEU A 310 4.08 -8.38 24.19
N VAL A 311 4.27 -8.23 22.88
CA VAL A 311 3.28 -8.71 21.90
C VAL A 311 3.04 -10.21 22.08
N SER A 312 1.79 -10.64 21.91
CA SER A 312 1.44 -12.05 21.99
C SER A 312 2.16 -12.89 20.92
N ARG A 313 2.11 -14.21 21.06
CA ARG A 313 2.76 -15.15 20.14
C ARG A 313 1.75 -15.95 19.33
N HIS A 314 2.07 -16.20 18.07
CA HIS A 314 1.36 -17.12 17.19
C HIS A 314 2.39 -18.06 16.53
N ASN A 315 2.20 -19.37 16.66
CA ASN A 315 3.16 -20.39 16.18
C ASN A 315 4.61 -20.16 16.67
N ASN A 316 4.79 -19.78 17.95
CA ASN A 316 6.06 -19.43 18.58
C ASN A 316 6.77 -18.17 18.04
N GLU A 317 6.18 -17.46 17.09
CA GLU A 317 6.68 -16.17 16.59
C GLU A 317 5.89 -15.02 17.20
N ALA A 318 6.47 -13.82 17.21
CA ALA A 318 5.76 -12.61 17.62
C ALA A 318 4.56 -12.39 16.68
N ALA A 319 3.36 -12.21 17.23
CA ALA A 319 2.15 -12.02 16.45
C ALA A 319 2.16 -10.70 15.66
N TYR A 320 2.91 -9.70 16.14
CA TYR A 320 3.14 -8.43 15.48
C TYR A 320 4.61 -8.01 15.60
N GLY A 321 5.02 -6.99 14.85
CA GLY A 321 6.19 -6.20 15.22
C GLY A 321 5.88 -5.26 16.39
N GLY A 322 6.90 -4.59 16.95
CA GLY A 322 6.73 -3.64 18.05
C GLY A 322 6.47 -2.19 17.59
N THR A 323 6.07 -1.34 18.54
CA THR A 323 5.92 0.11 18.35
C THR A 323 7.28 0.73 17.98
N PRO A 324 7.38 1.61 16.97
CA PRO A 324 8.63 2.28 16.64
C PRO A 324 9.08 3.16 17.81
N SER A 325 10.38 3.11 18.11
CA SER A 325 11.01 3.94 19.14
C SER A 325 10.89 5.43 18.79
N ASP A 326 10.71 6.28 19.80
CA ASP A 326 10.37 7.71 19.64
C ASP A 326 11.37 8.46 18.75
N ASP A 327 12.65 8.20 18.95
CA ASP A 327 13.75 8.76 18.18
C ASP A 327 13.68 8.40 16.69
N THR A 328 13.29 7.16 16.37
CA THR A 328 13.17 6.70 14.97
C THR A 328 12.01 7.36 14.24
N VAL A 329 10.89 7.62 14.92
CA VAL A 329 9.77 8.37 14.34
C VAL A 329 10.19 9.81 14.04
N ILE A 330 10.88 10.45 14.98
CA ILE A 330 11.39 11.82 14.82
C ILE A 330 12.37 11.91 13.64
N GLU A 331 13.28 10.95 13.53
CA GLU A 331 14.24 10.87 12.43
C GLU A 331 13.55 10.66 11.08
N ALA A 332 12.56 9.76 11.01
CA ALA A 332 11.78 9.49 9.80
C ALA A 332 11.04 10.73 9.30
N ILE A 333 10.38 11.49 10.20
CA ILE A 333 9.71 12.75 9.87
C ILE A 333 10.71 13.75 9.27
N ARG A 334 11.88 13.91 9.90
CA ARG A 334 12.91 14.84 9.43
C ARG A 334 13.49 14.44 8.09
N ASP A 335 13.76 13.15 7.89
CA ASP A 335 14.28 12.63 6.62
C ASP A 335 13.26 12.74 5.48
N ALA A 336 11.99 12.39 5.72
CA ALA A 336 10.92 12.58 4.75
C ALA A 336 10.78 14.04 4.32
N LYS A 337 10.85 14.99 5.26
CA LYS A 337 10.85 16.42 4.94
C LYS A 337 12.08 16.87 4.16
N LYS A 338 13.28 16.35 4.51
CA LYS A 338 14.52 16.62 3.78
C LYS A 338 14.43 16.14 2.32
N ARG A 339 13.68 15.07 2.07
CA ARG A 339 13.36 14.54 0.73
C ARG A 339 12.32 15.35 -0.04
N GLY A 340 11.79 16.42 0.54
CA GLY A 340 10.76 17.27 -0.07
C GLY A 340 9.33 16.74 0.06
N LEU A 341 9.09 15.77 0.94
CA LEU A 341 7.76 15.20 1.17
C LEU A 341 7.05 15.91 2.32
N SER A 342 5.76 16.17 2.15
CA SER A 342 4.86 16.54 3.25
C SER A 342 4.52 15.32 4.09
N VAL A 343 4.49 15.48 5.40
CA VAL A 343 4.33 14.38 6.35
C VAL A 343 2.98 14.44 7.05
N THR A 344 2.24 13.33 6.99
CA THR A 344 1.09 13.07 7.85
C THR A 344 1.52 12.13 8.97
N LEU A 345 1.29 12.50 10.23
CA LEU A 345 1.47 11.56 11.34
C LEU A 345 0.16 10.82 11.59
N TYR A 346 0.24 9.50 11.63
CA TYR A 346 -0.91 8.61 11.68
C TYR A 346 -0.84 7.71 12.93
N PRO A 347 -1.40 8.15 14.08
CA PRO A 347 -1.64 7.30 15.24
C PRO A 347 -2.57 6.13 14.88
N PHE A 348 -2.13 4.90 15.13
CA PHE A 348 -2.85 3.69 14.75
C PHE A 348 -3.00 2.73 15.92
N ILE A 349 -4.12 2.02 16.01
CA ILE A 349 -4.36 1.01 17.06
C ILE A 349 -4.30 -0.38 16.43
N MET A 350 -3.40 -1.22 16.92
CA MET A 350 -3.38 -2.65 16.60
C MET A 350 -3.97 -3.42 17.77
N MET A 351 -4.80 -4.44 17.52
CA MET A 351 -5.37 -5.25 18.61
C MET A 351 -4.53 -6.51 18.85
N ASP A 352 -3.93 -6.59 20.03
CA ASP A 352 -3.15 -7.75 20.46
C ASP A 352 -3.94 -8.60 21.46
N ILE A 353 -4.89 -9.34 20.91
CA ILE A 353 -5.73 -10.30 21.64
C ILE A 353 -5.42 -11.69 21.07
N ALA A 354 -4.71 -12.51 21.84
CA ALA A 354 -4.29 -13.85 21.43
C ALA A 354 -5.47 -14.82 21.27
N GLU A 355 -5.28 -15.89 20.51
CA GLU A 355 -6.31 -16.90 20.25
C GLU A 355 -6.80 -17.63 21.52
N ASP A 356 -5.93 -17.81 22.51
CA ASP A 356 -6.20 -18.49 23.78
C ASP A 356 -6.68 -17.55 24.91
N ASN A 357 -7.00 -16.30 24.59
CA ASN A 357 -7.47 -15.31 25.56
C ASN A 357 -8.74 -15.76 26.29
N GLN A 358 -8.91 -15.30 27.53
CA GLN A 358 -10.09 -15.57 28.37
C GLN A 358 -10.90 -14.29 28.63
N LEU A 359 -10.79 -13.28 27.75
CA LEU A 359 -11.43 -11.99 27.94
C LEU A 359 -12.91 -12.09 27.59
N PRO A 360 -13.83 -11.56 28.43
CA PRO A 360 -15.25 -11.52 28.10
C PRO A 360 -15.49 -10.79 26.77
N SER A 361 -16.21 -11.43 25.86
CA SER A 361 -16.54 -10.82 24.58
C SER A 361 -17.63 -9.77 24.73
N PRO A 362 -17.45 -8.55 24.21
CA PRO A 362 -18.54 -7.59 24.15
C PRO A 362 -19.68 -8.02 23.22
N TYR A 363 -19.46 -9.02 22.36
CA TYR A 363 -20.41 -9.49 21.34
C TYR A 363 -21.07 -10.86 21.66
N GLY A 364 -21.12 -11.27 22.93
CA GLY A 364 -21.90 -12.44 23.36
C GLY A 364 -21.23 -13.82 23.18
N GLY A 365 -19.91 -13.86 22.98
CA GLY A 365 -19.10 -15.10 22.96
C GLY A 365 -18.34 -15.36 24.27
N ASN A 366 -17.82 -16.58 24.43
CA ASN A 366 -17.07 -17.00 25.63
C ASN A 366 -15.73 -16.26 25.79
N GLN A 367 -15.11 -15.88 24.68
CA GLN A 367 -13.83 -15.16 24.63
C GLN A 367 -13.85 -14.13 23.51
N GLN A 368 -12.94 -13.16 23.56
CA GLN A 368 -12.80 -12.17 22.49
C GLN A 368 -12.19 -12.82 21.23
N PRO A 369 -12.59 -12.35 20.04
CA PRO A 369 -12.00 -12.82 18.78
C PRO A 369 -10.50 -12.52 18.74
N ALA A 370 -9.71 -13.41 18.11
CA ALA A 370 -8.27 -13.27 17.99
C ALA A 370 -7.90 -12.14 17.01
N TYR A 371 -6.93 -11.31 17.40
CA TYR A 371 -6.36 -10.23 16.58
C TYR A 371 -7.41 -9.44 15.77
N PRO A 372 -8.45 -8.91 16.43
CA PRO A 372 -9.57 -8.28 15.75
C PRO A 372 -9.21 -6.92 15.18
N TRP A 373 -10.03 -6.38 14.29
CA TRP A 373 -9.88 -5.00 13.84
C TRP A 373 -10.24 -4.01 14.96
N ARG A 374 -9.53 -2.88 15.02
CA ARG A 374 -9.74 -1.81 16.03
C ARG A 374 -11.17 -1.25 16.04
N GLY A 375 -11.86 -1.26 14.91
CA GLY A 375 -13.27 -0.87 14.82
C GLY A 375 -14.23 -1.77 15.61
N ARG A 376 -13.76 -2.89 16.16
CA ARG A 376 -14.52 -3.77 17.07
C ARG A 376 -14.51 -3.31 18.52
N ILE A 377 -13.70 -2.31 18.91
CA ILE A 377 -13.73 -1.77 20.28
C ILE A 377 -15.09 -1.09 20.51
N THR A 378 -15.80 -1.42 21.59
CA THR A 378 -17.17 -0.95 21.86
C THR A 378 -17.47 -0.96 23.36
N CYS A 379 -18.63 -0.42 23.77
CA CYS A 379 -19.16 -0.62 25.11
C CYS A 379 -19.43 -2.11 25.42
N HIS A 380 -19.52 -2.45 26.71
CA HIS A 380 -19.76 -3.81 27.20
C HIS A 380 -20.94 -3.86 28.18
N PRO A 381 -21.97 -4.68 27.91
CA PRO A 381 -22.22 -5.42 26.66
C PRO A 381 -22.45 -4.49 25.45
N ALA A 382 -22.06 -4.95 24.25
CA ALA A 382 -22.08 -4.13 23.03
C ALA A 382 -23.49 -3.74 22.57
N ILE A 383 -23.56 -2.79 21.63
CA ILE A 383 -24.80 -2.42 20.94
C ILE A 383 -25.45 -3.68 20.33
N GLY A 384 -26.75 -3.86 20.55
CA GLY A 384 -27.52 -5.00 20.03
C GLY A 384 -27.40 -6.29 20.85
N GLN A 385 -26.57 -6.33 21.90
CA GLN A 385 -26.50 -7.45 22.83
C GLN A 385 -27.57 -7.35 23.93
N ALA A 386 -27.88 -8.50 24.55
CA ALA A 386 -28.68 -8.51 25.76
C ALA A 386 -28.01 -7.66 26.84
N GLU A 387 -28.81 -6.87 27.57
CA GLU A 387 -28.33 -5.97 28.63
C GLU A 387 -27.26 -4.96 28.16
N SER A 388 -27.28 -4.59 26.88
CA SER A 388 -26.40 -3.55 26.33
C SER A 388 -26.46 -2.29 27.17
N VAL A 389 -25.29 -1.71 27.43
CA VAL A 389 -25.18 -0.40 28.10
C VAL A 389 -25.35 0.77 27.13
N ASP A 390 -25.53 0.52 25.84
CA ASP A 390 -25.82 1.56 24.85
C ASP A 390 -27.07 2.37 25.23
N LYS A 391 -27.04 3.68 24.96
CA LYS A 391 -28.05 4.67 25.38
C LYS A 391 -28.16 4.86 26.90
N THR A 392 -27.14 4.50 27.68
CA THR A 392 -27.11 4.69 29.13
C THR A 392 -25.90 5.49 29.61
N THR A 393 -25.96 5.98 30.84
CA THR A 393 -24.83 6.67 31.48
C THR A 393 -23.61 5.75 31.66
N SER A 394 -23.82 4.43 31.81
CA SER A 394 -22.72 3.46 31.89
C SER A 394 -21.88 3.41 30.62
N ALA A 395 -22.49 3.58 29.45
CA ALA A 395 -21.74 3.71 28.19
C ALA A 395 -20.83 4.96 28.21
N ALA A 396 -21.32 6.10 28.71
CA ALA A 396 -20.50 7.30 28.86
C ALA A 396 -19.29 7.06 29.78
N THR A 397 -19.48 6.35 30.89
CA THR A 397 -18.39 5.99 31.82
C THR A 397 -17.34 5.12 31.15
N GLN A 398 -17.73 4.10 30.39
CA GLN A 398 -16.79 3.21 29.69
C GLN A 398 -16.01 3.95 28.59
N ILE A 399 -16.67 4.85 27.85
CA ILE A 399 -15.99 5.70 26.87
C ILE A 399 -15.00 6.66 27.57
N SER A 400 -15.40 7.26 28.69
CA SER A 400 -14.49 8.11 29.46
C SER A 400 -13.27 7.34 29.97
N GLN A 401 -13.43 6.09 30.40
CA GLN A 401 -12.31 5.22 30.80
C GLN A 401 -11.36 4.91 29.63
N PHE A 402 -11.89 4.64 28.43
CA PHE A 402 -11.07 4.45 27.23
C PHE A 402 -10.24 5.70 26.89
N VAL A 403 -10.85 6.89 26.98
CA VAL A 403 -10.21 8.13 26.57
C VAL A 403 -9.21 8.64 27.62
N GLU A 404 -9.65 8.70 28.88
CA GLU A 404 -8.95 9.37 29.98
C GLU A 404 -8.19 8.43 30.91
N GLY A 405 -8.27 7.12 30.69
CA GLY A 405 -7.51 6.14 31.48
C GLY A 405 -6.00 6.37 31.41
N GLU A 406 -5.26 5.79 32.36
CA GLU A 406 -3.79 5.89 32.44
C GLU A 406 -3.09 5.45 31.14
N TRP A 407 -3.64 4.41 30.51
CA TRP A 407 -3.25 3.89 29.19
C TRP A 407 -4.34 4.17 28.16
N GLY A 408 -4.97 5.35 28.26
CA GLY A 408 -6.10 5.76 27.45
C GLY A 408 -5.71 6.48 26.17
N TYR A 409 -6.72 6.74 25.34
CA TYR A 409 -6.57 7.32 24.00
C TYR A 409 -5.95 8.72 24.01
N ARG A 410 -6.26 9.55 25.01
CA ARG A 410 -5.68 10.89 25.13
C ARG A 410 -4.16 10.85 25.32
N ARG A 411 -3.65 9.90 26.12
CA ARG A 411 -2.21 9.70 26.31
C ARG A 411 -1.53 9.35 25.00
N PHE A 412 -2.13 8.42 24.25
CA PHE A 412 -1.60 7.99 22.95
C PHE A 412 -1.50 9.14 21.95
N LEU A 413 -2.58 9.92 21.77
CA LEU A 413 -2.57 11.06 20.84
C LEU A 413 -1.60 12.17 21.29
N ASN A 414 -1.55 12.45 22.60
CA ASN A 414 -0.60 13.42 23.14
C ASN A 414 0.84 13.04 22.84
N HIS A 415 1.21 11.77 23.04
CA HIS A 415 2.52 11.24 22.72
C HIS A 415 2.86 11.43 21.23
N CYS A 416 1.96 11.04 20.33
CA CYS A 416 2.17 11.23 18.89
C CYS A 416 2.36 12.72 18.53
N ALA A 417 1.58 13.62 19.14
CA ALA A 417 1.76 15.05 18.94
C ALA A 417 3.09 15.59 19.52
N ASP A 418 3.61 15.02 20.61
CA ASP A 418 4.95 15.36 21.13
C ASP A 418 6.05 14.93 20.15
N LEU A 419 5.94 13.76 19.53
CA LEU A 419 6.87 13.33 18.46
C LEU A 419 6.86 14.31 17.29
N ALA A 420 5.67 14.72 16.85
CA ALA A 420 5.52 15.69 15.77
C ALA A 420 6.19 17.04 16.10
N VAL A 421 5.97 17.58 17.29
CA VAL A 421 6.60 18.82 17.74
C VAL A 421 8.12 18.65 17.83
N SER A 422 8.59 17.55 18.40
CA SER A 422 10.02 17.25 18.55
C SER A 422 10.73 17.09 17.21
N ALA A 423 10.03 16.62 16.18
CA ALA A 423 10.54 16.53 14.81
C ALA A 423 10.65 17.88 14.08
N GLY A 424 10.12 18.97 14.65
CA GLY A 424 10.03 20.28 14.01
C GLY A 424 8.71 20.51 13.27
N GLY A 425 7.65 19.81 13.68
CA GLY A 425 6.30 19.90 13.12
C GLY A 425 6.04 18.89 11.99
N ILE A 426 4.80 18.84 11.53
CA ILE A 426 4.27 17.99 10.46
C ILE A 426 3.21 18.75 9.65
N ASP A 427 2.81 18.23 8.50
CA ASP A 427 1.85 18.87 7.59
C ASP A 427 0.40 18.48 7.91
N ALA A 428 0.19 17.24 8.38
CA ALA A 428 -1.12 16.76 8.81
C ALA A 428 -1.05 15.75 9.96
N PHE A 429 -2.13 15.63 10.73
CA PHE A 429 -2.26 14.72 11.86
C PHE A 429 -3.64 14.07 11.85
N LEU A 430 -3.69 12.74 12.02
CA LEU A 430 -4.93 12.00 12.18
C LEU A 430 -5.27 11.85 13.67
N VAL A 431 -6.45 12.30 14.09
CA VAL A 431 -6.92 12.15 15.49
C VAL A 431 -7.50 10.76 15.78
N GLY A 432 -7.45 9.87 14.79
CA GLY A 432 -7.91 8.48 14.86
C GLY A 432 -8.29 7.95 13.49
N SER A 433 -8.47 6.63 13.43
CA SER A 433 -9.03 5.97 12.26
C SER A 433 -9.87 4.75 12.59
N GLU A 434 -10.97 4.59 11.87
CA GLU A 434 -11.82 3.39 11.87
C GLU A 434 -12.26 2.91 13.27
N LEU A 435 -12.66 3.83 14.15
CA LEU A 435 -13.13 3.54 15.51
C LEU A 435 -14.67 3.43 15.56
N ILE A 436 -15.27 2.84 14.52
CA ILE A 436 -16.72 2.73 14.31
C ILE A 436 -17.47 2.18 15.53
N GLY A 437 -16.91 1.15 16.19
CA GLY A 437 -17.51 0.55 17.37
C GLY A 437 -17.60 1.51 18.55
N LEU A 438 -16.70 2.50 18.65
CA LEU A 438 -16.69 3.53 19.70
C LEU A 438 -17.55 4.74 19.31
N THR A 439 -17.45 5.23 18.08
CA THR A 439 -18.21 6.40 17.60
C THR A 439 -19.72 6.13 17.54
N HIS A 440 -20.13 4.87 17.39
CA HIS A 440 -21.53 4.46 17.44
C HIS A 440 -22.10 4.30 18.86
N VAL A 441 -21.27 4.22 19.90
CA VAL A 441 -21.74 4.08 21.30
C VAL A 441 -22.49 5.34 21.70
N ARG A 442 -23.64 5.16 22.35
CA ARG A 442 -24.47 6.26 22.81
C ARG A 442 -24.60 6.30 24.33
N SER A 443 -24.64 7.51 24.89
CA SER A 443 -24.92 7.75 26.32
C SER A 443 -26.40 8.05 26.60
N SER A 444 -27.14 8.39 25.56
CA SER A 444 -28.60 8.53 25.52
C SER A 444 -29.05 8.34 24.07
N ARG A 445 -30.35 8.40 23.74
CA ARG A 445 -30.82 8.11 22.37
C ARG A 445 -30.06 8.85 21.26
N GLU A 446 -29.68 10.12 21.48
CA GLU A 446 -29.07 10.99 20.46
C GLU A 446 -27.66 11.49 20.82
N ALA A 447 -27.05 11.02 21.90
CA ALA A 447 -25.76 11.52 22.38
C ALA A 447 -24.64 10.49 22.19
N PHE A 448 -23.56 10.88 21.53
CA PHE A 448 -22.44 10.01 21.13
C PHE A 448 -21.15 10.42 21.86
N PRO A 449 -20.92 9.95 23.10
CA PRO A 449 -19.86 10.44 23.98
C PRO A 449 -18.44 10.34 23.39
N PHE A 450 -18.18 9.37 22.52
CA PHE A 450 -16.85 9.26 21.90
C PHE A 450 -16.64 10.32 20.81
N VAL A 451 -17.69 10.74 20.11
CA VAL A 451 -17.61 11.84 19.14
C VAL A 451 -17.35 13.17 19.86
N ASP A 452 -18.00 13.38 21.01
CA ASP A 452 -17.72 14.54 21.87
C ASP A 452 -16.24 14.53 22.30
N ALA A 453 -15.73 13.38 22.74
CA ALA A 453 -14.31 13.22 23.09
C ALA A 453 -13.36 13.46 21.90
N LEU A 454 -13.72 13.03 20.68
CA LEU A 454 -12.94 13.31 19.47
C LEU A 454 -12.89 14.81 19.16
N CYS A 455 -13.96 15.57 19.40
CA CYS A 455 -13.96 17.02 19.26
C CYS A 455 -12.97 17.68 20.24
N ASP A 456 -13.02 17.27 21.51
CA ASP A 456 -12.10 17.75 22.55
C ASP A 456 -10.64 17.40 22.24
N LEU A 457 -10.39 16.17 21.77
CA LEU A 457 -9.06 15.73 21.35
C LEU A 457 -8.58 16.51 20.13
N ALA A 458 -9.43 16.75 19.12
CA ALA A 458 -9.08 17.56 17.96
C ALA A 458 -8.70 18.99 18.37
N GLN A 459 -9.42 19.60 19.31
CA GLN A 459 -9.07 20.91 19.85
C GLN A 459 -7.73 20.87 20.61
N ALA A 460 -7.50 19.85 21.42
CA ALA A 460 -6.23 19.67 22.13
C ALA A 460 -5.05 19.52 21.15
N MET A 461 -5.21 18.71 20.10
CA MET A 461 -4.21 18.53 19.05
C MET A 461 -3.97 19.84 18.28
N ARG A 462 -5.03 20.61 17.99
CA ARG A 462 -4.91 21.95 17.38
C ARG A 462 -4.07 22.90 18.24
N ASN A 463 -4.31 22.92 19.54
CA ASN A 463 -3.57 23.78 20.46
C ASN A 463 -2.07 23.41 20.51
N LYS A 464 -1.75 22.12 20.37
CA LYS A 464 -0.38 21.58 20.44
C LYS A 464 0.38 21.69 19.12
N LEU A 465 -0.27 21.37 18.00
CA LEU A 465 0.34 21.31 16.66
C LEU A 465 0.26 22.66 15.91
N GLY A 466 -0.49 23.63 16.44
CA GLY A 466 -0.66 24.95 15.83
C GLY A 466 -1.59 24.95 14.62
N SER A 467 -1.76 26.12 14.00
CA SER A 467 -2.65 26.32 12.84
C SER A 467 -2.09 25.78 11.52
N GLY A 468 -0.76 25.60 11.42
CA GLY A 468 -0.10 25.13 10.20
C GLY A 468 -0.29 23.63 9.91
N CYS A 469 -0.52 22.82 10.94
CA CYS A 469 -0.78 21.39 10.79
C CYS A 469 -2.27 21.15 10.46
N LYS A 470 -2.59 20.36 9.43
CA LYS A 470 -3.98 20.00 9.13
C LYS A 470 -4.40 18.81 10.00
N ILE A 471 -5.63 18.83 10.53
CA ILE A 471 -6.12 17.79 11.44
C ILE A 471 -7.39 17.19 10.85
N THR A 472 -7.49 15.87 10.84
CA THR A 472 -8.72 15.15 10.47
C THR A 472 -8.84 13.83 11.22
N TYR A 473 -10.02 13.23 11.18
CA TYR A 473 -10.26 11.83 11.53
C TYR A 473 -10.41 11.02 10.24
N ALA A 474 -9.90 9.79 10.20
CA ALA A 474 -10.03 8.87 9.07
C ALA A 474 -11.16 7.87 9.36
N ALA A 475 -12.38 8.26 9.02
CA ALA A 475 -13.54 7.40 9.28
C ALA A 475 -13.51 6.16 8.39
N ASP A 476 -14.06 5.05 8.90
CA ASP A 476 -14.35 3.90 8.06
C ASP A 476 -15.36 4.31 6.96
N TRP A 477 -15.20 3.75 5.76
CA TRP A 477 -16.10 4.04 4.63
C TRP A 477 -17.57 3.73 4.91
N SER A 478 -17.86 2.85 5.87
CA SER A 478 -19.22 2.50 6.31
C SER A 478 -19.71 3.30 7.53
N GLU A 479 -18.91 4.23 8.05
CA GLU A 479 -19.20 5.04 9.24
C GLU A 479 -19.46 6.53 8.90
N TYR A 480 -18.64 7.10 8.00
CA TYR A 480 -18.51 8.56 7.83
C TYR A 480 -19.83 9.30 7.60
N PHE A 481 -20.80 8.64 6.95
CA PHE A 481 -22.02 9.24 6.44
C PHE A 481 -23.16 9.29 7.45
N GLY A 482 -23.09 8.52 8.54
CA GLY A 482 -24.11 8.50 9.58
C GLY A 482 -24.40 7.13 10.17
N TYR A 483 -24.82 7.14 11.42
CA TYR A 483 -25.24 5.96 12.17
C TYR A 483 -26.70 5.64 11.85
N GLN A 484 -26.95 4.38 11.47
CA GLN A 484 -28.30 3.86 11.22
C GLN A 484 -28.61 2.80 12.26
N ALA A 485 -29.63 3.06 13.10
CA ALA A 485 -29.98 2.16 14.19
C ALA A 485 -30.55 0.84 13.66
N GLN A 486 -29.98 -0.28 14.11
CA GLN A 486 -30.40 -1.64 13.73
C GLN A 486 -31.45 -2.24 14.68
N ASP A 487 -32.03 -1.42 15.57
CA ASP A 487 -33.02 -1.82 16.58
C ASP A 487 -34.48 -1.67 16.11
N GLY A 488 -34.67 -1.44 14.80
CA GLY A 488 -36.00 -1.26 14.19
C GLY A 488 -36.65 0.09 14.46
N THR A 489 -36.00 1.00 15.18
CA THR A 489 -36.53 2.36 15.39
C THR A 489 -36.60 3.16 14.09
N GLY A 490 -35.72 2.88 13.12
CA GLY A 490 -35.55 3.74 11.95
C GLY A 490 -34.85 5.07 12.28
N ASP A 491 -34.14 5.13 13.43
CA ASP A 491 -33.32 6.28 13.78
C ASP A 491 -32.11 6.37 12.84
N VAL A 492 -31.84 7.58 12.36
CA VAL A 492 -30.65 7.92 11.56
C VAL A 492 -30.02 9.16 12.13
N PHE A 493 -28.75 9.06 12.53
CA PHE A 493 -28.01 10.16 13.11
C PHE A 493 -26.75 10.44 12.29
N PHE A 494 -26.58 11.67 11.85
CA PHE A 494 -25.30 12.17 11.35
C PHE A 494 -24.36 12.41 12.53
N HIS A 495 -24.03 11.32 13.22
CA HIS A 495 -23.38 11.34 14.54
C HIS A 495 -22.00 11.98 14.53
N LEU A 496 -21.29 11.96 13.38
CA LEU A 496 -19.99 12.60 13.20
C LEU A 496 -20.06 14.07 12.77
N ASP A 497 -21.24 14.62 12.46
CA ASP A 497 -21.36 16.03 12.07
C ASP A 497 -20.79 17.02 13.11
N PRO A 498 -20.88 16.80 14.43
CA PRO A 498 -20.17 17.64 15.40
C PRO A 498 -18.67 17.71 15.13
N LEU A 499 -18.03 16.57 14.84
CA LEU A 499 -16.61 16.48 14.50
C LEU A 499 -16.32 17.11 13.13
N TRP A 500 -17.13 16.79 12.12
CA TRP A 500 -16.99 17.34 10.77
C TRP A 500 -17.24 18.84 10.71
N ALA A 501 -18.07 19.41 11.58
CA ALA A 501 -18.26 20.85 11.71
C ALA A 501 -17.19 21.52 12.59
N HIS A 502 -16.51 20.76 13.45
CA HIS A 502 -15.57 21.28 14.45
C HIS A 502 -14.44 22.12 13.82
N SER A 503 -14.15 23.30 14.37
CA SER A 503 -13.19 24.26 13.78
C SER A 503 -11.76 23.73 13.70
N ALA A 504 -11.38 22.80 14.59
CA ALA A 504 -10.07 22.14 14.56
C ALA A 504 -9.88 21.18 13.37
N ILE A 505 -10.96 20.62 12.81
CA ILE A 505 -10.92 19.63 11.73
C ILE A 505 -10.89 20.32 10.36
N ASN A 506 -10.00 19.90 9.47
CA ASN A 506 -9.77 20.54 8.17
C ASN A 506 -10.40 19.79 6.98
N ALA A 507 -10.73 18.52 7.14
CA ALA A 507 -11.26 17.68 6.06
C ALA A 507 -12.21 16.62 6.63
N ILE A 508 -12.99 15.98 5.76
CA ILE A 508 -13.66 14.72 6.05
C ILE A 508 -12.73 13.61 5.57
N GLY A 509 -12.06 12.93 6.51
CA GLY A 509 -11.17 11.83 6.19
C GLY A 509 -11.93 10.51 6.07
N ILE A 510 -11.65 9.73 5.04
CA ILE A 510 -12.27 8.43 4.78
C ILE A 510 -11.20 7.41 4.37
N ASP A 511 -11.14 6.30 5.08
CA ASP A 511 -10.43 5.10 4.63
C ASP A 511 -11.36 4.37 3.65
N ASN A 512 -11.16 4.64 2.35
CA ASN A 512 -12.15 4.37 1.31
C ASN A 512 -11.93 3.00 0.66
N TYR A 513 -12.66 2.02 1.18
CA TYR A 513 -12.67 0.64 0.69
C TYR A 513 -14.03 0.20 0.13
N MET A 514 -14.79 1.14 -0.45
CA MET A 514 -16.12 0.88 -1.02
C MET A 514 -16.05 -0.08 -2.22
N PRO A 515 -16.98 -1.06 -2.34
CA PRO A 515 -17.01 -1.99 -3.46
C PRO A 515 -17.13 -1.30 -4.82
N LEU A 516 -16.40 -1.79 -5.81
CA LEU A 516 -16.43 -1.31 -7.20
C LEU A 516 -16.94 -2.37 -8.18
N SER A 517 -17.27 -3.58 -7.72
CA SER A 517 -17.74 -4.66 -8.58
C SER A 517 -18.60 -5.68 -7.81
N ASP A 518 -19.41 -6.44 -8.54
CA ASP A 518 -20.12 -7.66 -8.09
C ASP A 518 -19.88 -8.81 -9.10
N TRP A 519 -18.66 -8.85 -9.64
CA TRP A 519 -18.24 -9.82 -10.65
C TRP A 519 -18.22 -11.24 -10.10
N ARG A 520 -18.71 -12.20 -10.89
CA ARG A 520 -18.78 -13.63 -10.57
C ARG A 520 -18.29 -14.47 -11.75
N ASP A 521 -17.88 -15.71 -11.49
CA ASP A 521 -17.38 -16.59 -12.55
C ASP A 521 -18.41 -16.87 -13.65
N GLN A 522 -19.70 -16.93 -13.28
CA GLN A 522 -20.78 -17.06 -14.25
C GLN A 522 -20.83 -15.91 -15.27
N ASP A 523 -20.30 -14.72 -14.92
CA ASP A 523 -20.32 -13.54 -15.80
C ASP A 523 -19.38 -13.68 -17.02
N TRP A 524 -18.57 -14.75 -17.08
CA TRP A 524 -17.87 -15.15 -18.31
C TRP A 524 -18.80 -15.74 -19.37
N HIS A 525 -19.98 -16.21 -18.96
CA HIS A 525 -20.90 -16.97 -19.80
C HIS A 525 -22.26 -16.29 -19.94
N ILE A 526 -22.63 -15.45 -18.98
CA ILE A 526 -23.82 -14.60 -19.01
C ILE A 526 -23.39 -13.14 -18.92
N ASP A 527 -24.08 -12.25 -19.62
CA ASP A 527 -23.77 -10.82 -19.55
C ASP A 527 -23.84 -10.34 -18.10
N ASN A 528 -22.77 -9.67 -17.64
CA ASN A 528 -22.75 -9.08 -16.31
C ASN A 528 -23.85 -7.98 -16.22
N PRO A 529 -24.66 -7.97 -15.15
CA PRO A 529 -25.79 -7.05 -15.02
C PRO A 529 -25.37 -5.57 -14.95
N ASP A 530 -24.12 -5.29 -14.59
CA ASP A 530 -23.54 -3.95 -14.50
C ASP A 530 -22.74 -3.57 -15.75
N GLY A 531 -22.77 -4.40 -16.80
CA GLY A 531 -22.16 -4.13 -18.11
C GLY A 531 -20.64 -4.36 -18.17
N PHE A 532 -20.05 -5.02 -17.17
CA PHE A 532 -18.62 -5.35 -17.19
C PHE A 532 -18.31 -6.34 -18.33
N ALA A 533 -17.26 -6.07 -19.10
CA ALA A 533 -16.75 -7.05 -20.08
C ALA A 533 -15.81 -8.09 -19.45
N ALA A 534 -15.20 -7.76 -18.31
CA ALA A 534 -14.22 -8.57 -17.59
C ALA A 534 -14.13 -8.10 -16.12
N PRO A 535 -13.58 -8.90 -15.18
CA PRO A 535 -13.49 -8.52 -13.76
C PRO A 535 -12.72 -7.22 -13.49
N TYR A 536 -11.83 -6.82 -14.41
CA TYR A 536 -10.95 -5.65 -14.28
C TYR A 536 -11.16 -4.62 -15.39
N ASP A 537 -12.36 -4.62 -15.99
CA ASP A 537 -12.76 -3.59 -16.95
C ASP A 537 -12.68 -2.19 -16.29
N LEU A 538 -11.71 -1.39 -16.74
CA LEU A 538 -11.40 -0.10 -16.12
C LEU A 538 -12.56 0.90 -16.25
N ASP A 539 -13.28 0.90 -17.36
CA ASP A 539 -14.35 1.87 -17.58
C ASP A 539 -15.60 1.46 -16.80
N ALA A 540 -15.88 0.15 -16.70
CA ALA A 540 -16.91 -0.37 -15.82
C ALA A 540 -16.60 -0.08 -14.34
N LEU A 541 -15.38 -0.35 -13.87
CA LEU A 541 -14.95 -0.02 -12.49
C LEU A 541 -15.09 1.47 -12.17
N LYS A 542 -14.74 2.37 -13.10
CA LYS A 542 -14.94 3.82 -12.92
C LYS A 542 -16.41 4.19 -12.82
N SER A 543 -17.27 3.59 -13.64
CA SER A 543 -18.71 3.83 -13.59
C SER A 543 -19.30 3.46 -12.23
N GLN A 544 -18.70 2.48 -11.55
CA GLN A 544 -19.14 2.03 -10.24
C GLN A 544 -18.71 2.93 -9.08
N ILE A 545 -17.88 3.96 -9.24
CA ILE A 545 -17.45 4.82 -8.10
C ILE A 545 -18.67 5.44 -7.38
N ALA A 546 -19.69 5.86 -8.12
CA ALA A 546 -20.94 6.43 -7.59
C ALA A 546 -22.18 5.68 -8.11
N ALA A 547 -22.09 4.35 -8.20
CA ALA A 547 -23.18 3.46 -8.63
C ALA A 547 -23.09 2.09 -7.91
N GLY A 548 -24.00 1.17 -8.22
CA GLY A 548 -23.94 -0.21 -7.74
C GLY A 548 -24.19 -0.39 -6.24
N GLU A 549 -23.50 -1.37 -5.64
CA GLU A 549 -23.64 -1.69 -4.21
C GLU A 549 -23.29 -0.47 -3.36
N GLY A 550 -24.18 -0.07 -2.44
CA GLY A 550 -23.97 1.10 -1.58
C GLY A 550 -24.38 2.45 -2.18
N TYR A 551 -24.84 2.45 -3.43
CA TYR A 551 -25.46 3.61 -4.07
C TYR A 551 -26.87 3.30 -4.54
N GLU A 552 -27.02 2.35 -5.47
CA GLU A 552 -28.31 2.01 -6.07
C GLU A 552 -29.02 0.91 -5.29
N TRP A 553 -28.25 -0.06 -4.77
CA TRP A 553 -28.76 -1.25 -4.13
C TRP A 553 -27.82 -1.77 -3.04
N TYR A 554 -28.31 -2.71 -2.23
CA TYR A 554 -27.54 -3.47 -1.25
C TYR A 554 -28.05 -4.92 -1.20
N TYR A 555 -27.29 -5.82 -0.54
CA TYR A 555 -27.74 -7.17 -0.24
C TYR A 555 -28.31 -7.23 1.18
N ALA A 556 -29.58 -7.63 1.32
CA ALA A 556 -30.25 -7.71 2.63
C ALA A 556 -29.77 -8.88 3.48
N SER A 557 -29.19 -9.92 2.85
CA SER A 557 -28.63 -11.07 3.54
C SER A 557 -27.47 -11.69 2.76
N GLY A 558 -26.70 -12.56 3.44
CA GLY A 558 -25.69 -13.37 2.75
C GLY A 558 -26.28 -14.32 1.70
N GLN A 559 -27.54 -14.76 1.89
CA GLN A 559 -28.24 -15.59 0.91
C GLN A 559 -28.63 -14.78 -0.33
N ASP A 560 -29.09 -13.54 -0.14
CA ASP A 560 -29.37 -12.62 -1.23
C ASP A 560 -28.11 -12.30 -2.03
N ARG A 561 -26.97 -12.09 -1.35
CA ARG A 561 -25.68 -11.94 -2.01
C ARG A 561 -25.36 -13.15 -2.88
N LYS A 562 -25.41 -14.37 -2.32
CA LYS A 562 -25.18 -15.61 -3.07
C LYS A 562 -26.08 -15.73 -4.30
N ASN A 563 -27.36 -15.37 -4.16
CA ASN A 563 -28.36 -15.47 -5.22
C ASN A 563 -28.43 -14.25 -6.15
N ARG A 564 -27.63 -13.20 -5.93
CA ARG A 564 -27.69 -11.92 -6.65
C ARG A 564 -29.06 -11.22 -6.54
N VAL A 565 -29.71 -11.33 -5.39
CA VAL A 565 -30.98 -10.63 -5.10
C VAL A 565 -30.65 -9.24 -4.54
N ARG A 566 -30.70 -8.21 -5.39
CA ARG A 566 -30.33 -6.83 -5.05
C ARG A 566 -31.55 -6.06 -4.54
N THR A 567 -31.43 -5.43 -3.38
CA THR A 567 -32.49 -4.59 -2.80
C THR A 567 -32.19 -3.11 -3.07
N PRO A 568 -33.09 -2.35 -3.70
CA PRO A 568 -32.86 -0.93 -3.96
C PRO A 568 -32.68 -0.10 -2.68
N ILE A 569 -31.74 0.84 -2.69
CA ILE A 569 -31.58 1.84 -1.63
C ILE A 569 -32.55 2.99 -1.90
N THR A 570 -33.61 3.06 -1.10
CA THR A 570 -34.65 4.09 -1.20
C THR A 570 -34.89 4.75 0.15
N ASP A 571 -35.36 5.98 0.11
CA ASP A 571 -35.79 6.72 1.29
C ASP A 571 -37.28 6.52 1.63
N GLY A 572 -38.00 5.80 0.77
CA GLY A 572 -39.46 5.76 0.79
C GLY A 572 -40.07 7.15 0.59
N LEU A 573 -40.34 7.85 1.70
CA LEU A 573 -41.23 9.01 1.78
C LEU A 573 -40.56 10.37 1.56
N ALA A 574 -39.32 10.58 2.03
CA ALA A 574 -38.67 11.90 2.02
C ALA A 574 -37.85 12.19 0.76
N GLY A 575 -37.69 11.21 -0.14
CA GLY A 575 -37.00 11.40 -1.42
C GLY A 575 -35.50 11.72 -1.32
N LYS A 576 -34.86 11.43 -0.17
CA LYS A 576 -33.43 11.64 0.12
C LYS A 576 -32.68 10.30 0.31
N PRO A 577 -32.62 9.43 -0.72
CA PRO A 577 -31.99 8.11 -0.58
C PRO A 577 -30.49 8.21 -0.27
N TRP A 578 -29.85 9.34 -0.61
CA TRP A 578 -28.45 9.62 -0.31
C TRP A 578 -28.09 9.51 1.18
N VAL A 579 -29.04 9.66 2.09
CA VAL A 579 -28.84 9.49 3.55
C VAL A 579 -28.40 8.05 3.89
N PHE A 580 -28.75 7.08 3.03
CA PHE A 580 -28.44 5.66 3.21
C PHE A 580 -27.36 5.15 2.23
N ARG A 581 -26.76 6.03 1.42
CA ARG A 581 -25.80 5.66 0.38
C ARG A 581 -24.39 6.04 0.79
N TYR A 582 -23.62 5.08 1.29
CA TYR A 582 -22.23 5.32 1.65
C TYR A 582 -21.33 5.69 0.46
N LYS A 583 -21.77 5.48 -0.80
CA LYS A 583 -21.04 5.93 -1.99
C LYS A 583 -21.45 7.31 -2.49
N ASP A 584 -22.53 7.89 -1.95
CA ASP A 584 -23.06 9.18 -2.41
C ASP A 584 -22.37 10.35 -1.72
N LEU A 585 -21.04 10.39 -1.84
CA LEU A 585 -20.18 11.44 -1.27
C LEU A 585 -20.66 12.84 -1.70
N ARG A 586 -21.09 13.00 -2.96
CA ARG A 586 -21.51 14.28 -3.52
C ARG A 586 -22.78 14.79 -2.86
N SER A 587 -23.82 13.95 -2.77
CA SER A 587 -25.09 14.38 -2.19
C SER A 587 -24.96 14.59 -0.69
N TRP A 588 -24.22 13.72 0.02
CA TRP A 588 -23.91 13.94 1.43
C TRP A 588 -23.22 15.30 1.64
N TRP A 589 -22.15 15.56 0.90
CA TRP A 589 -21.38 16.80 1.02
C TRP A 589 -22.15 18.07 0.65
N GLY A 590 -23.03 17.98 -0.35
CA GLY A 590 -23.75 19.11 -0.91
C GLY A 590 -25.06 19.49 -0.20
N ASN A 591 -25.57 18.68 0.72
CA ASN A 591 -26.87 18.89 1.35
C ASN A 591 -26.77 19.21 2.85
N ALA A 592 -27.79 19.89 3.36
CA ALA A 592 -27.96 20.04 4.80
C ALA A 592 -28.40 18.70 5.41
N HIS A 593 -27.85 18.39 6.58
CA HIS A 593 -28.09 17.13 7.26
C HIS A 593 -29.19 17.29 8.31
N TYR A 594 -30.11 16.33 8.34
CA TYR A 594 -31.22 16.31 9.29
C TYR A 594 -31.32 14.91 9.89
N ASN A 595 -31.10 14.81 11.20
CA ASN A 595 -31.29 13.55 11.91
C ASN A 595 -32.73 13.07 11.79
N ARG A 596 -32.93 11.76 11.91
CA ARG A 596 -34.23 11.11 11.89
C ARG A 596 -34.48 10.37 13.17
N VAL A 597 -35.67 10.56 13.71
CA VAL A 597 -36.13 9.92 14.94
C VAL A 597 -37.41 9.17 14.61
N ASN A 598 -37.45 7.87 14.86
CA ASN A 598 -38.53 6.98 14.46
C ASN A 598 -38.82 7.04 12.94
N GLY A 599 -37.78 7.16 12.11
CA GLY A 599 -37.89 7.34 10.66
C GLY A 599 -38.32 8.73 10.19
N ALA A 600 -38.75 9.62 11.09
CA ALA A 600 -39.16 10.97 10.74
C ALA A 600 -38.00 11.96 10.81
N GLU A 601 -37.81 12.75 9.77
CA GLU A 601 -36.80 13.81 9.70
C GLU A 601 -37.08 14.93 10.70
N LYS A 602 -36.06 15.37 11.43
CA LYS A 602 -36.13 16.52 12.33
C LYS A 602 -36.24 17.83 11.53
N VAL A 603 -36.90 18.81 12.12
CA VAL A 603 -37.09 20.14 11.50
C VAL A 603 -35.78 20.94 11.46
N SER A 604 -34.93 20.80 12.46
CA SER A 604 -33.66 21.51 12.55
C SER A 604 -32.52 20.67 11.96
N PRO A 605 -31.63 21.28 11.14
CA PRO A 605 -30.45 20.58 10.67
C PRO A 605 -29.42 20.37 11.79
N THR A 606 -28.44 19.52 11.53
CA THR A 606 -27.25 19.38 12.37
C THR A 606 -26.31 20.60 12.21
N ALA A 607 -25.14 20.54 12.84
CA ALA A 607 -24.10 21.57 12.69
C ALA A 607 -23.39 21.54 11.33
N TRP A 608 -23.61 20.52 10.49
CA TRP A 608 -22.98 20.42 9.18
C TRP A 608 -23.40 21.56 8.27
N VAL A 609 -22.40 22.25 7.71
CA VAL A 609 -22.60 23.26 6.67
C VAL A 609 -22.23 22.63 5.33
N PRO A 610 -23.16 22.61 4.35
CA PRO A 610 -22.90 22.03 3.04
C PRO A 610 -21.62 22.57 2.40
N MET A 611 -20.82 21.67 1.86
CA MET A 611 -19.55 21.97 1.17
C MET A 611 -18.50 22.69 2.02
N SER A 612 -18.64 22.71 3.36
CA SER A 612 -17.74 23.49 4.23
C SER A 612 -16.32 22.95 4.33
N LYS A 613 -16.10 21.66 4.07
CA LYS A 613 -14.79 21.00 4.15
C LYS A 613 -14.58 20.01 3.00
N PRO A 614 -13.36 19.85 2.47
CA PRO A 614 -13.07 18.87 1.42
C PRO A 614 -13.05 17.43 1.97
N PHE A 615 -13.22 16.45 1.09
CA PHE A 615 -12.89 15.05 1.40
C PHE A 615 -11.42 14.78 1.22
N TRP A 616 -10.85 14.02 2.15
CA TRP A 616 -9.55 13.37 2.04
C TRP A 616 -9.78 11.86 2.06
N LEU A 617 -9.38 11.19 0.99
CA LEU A 617 -9.32 9.73 0.99
C LEU A 617 -7.99 9.37 1.65
N THR A 618 -8.04 9.07 2.95
CA THR A 618 -6.87 8.86 3.81
C THR A 618 -6.20 7.53 3.52
N GLU A 619 -6.98 6.54 3.10
CA GLU A 619 -6.52 5.28 2.54
C GLU A 619 -7.35 4.86 1.32
N LEU A 620 -6.69 4.17 0.39
CA LEU A 620 -7.27 3.54 -0.79
C LEU A 620 -6.48 2.27 -1.08
N GLY A 621 -7.17 1.16 -1.32
CA GLY A 621 -6.53 -0.09 -1.68
C GLY A 621 -7.53 -1.20 -1.90
N CYS A 622 -7.03 -2.35 -2.33
CA CYS A 622 -7.75 -3.62 -2.35
C CYS A 622 -6.73 -4.76 -2.27
N PRO A 623 -7.12 -5.96 -1.80
CA PRO A 623 -6.22 -7.10 -1.84
C PRO A 623 -5.86 -7.46 -3.29
N ALA A 624 -4.59 -7.79 -3.54
CA ALA A 624 -4.06 -8.12 -4.87
C ALA A 624 -4.43 -9.55 -5.33
N VAL A 625 -5.70 -9.93 -5.19
CA VAL A 625 -6.26 -11.24 -5.51
C VAL A 625 -7.38 -11.12 -6.56
N ASP A 626 -7.77 -12.26 -7.13
CA ASP A 626 -8.95 -12.40 -7.97
C ASP A 626 -10.15 -11.65 -7.37
N LYS A 627 -10.85 -10.86 -8.18
CA LYS A 627 -12.03 -10.06 -7.75
C LYS A 627 -11.79 -9.14 -6.54
N GLY A 628 -10.56 -8.65 -6.32
CA GLY A 628 -10.24 -7.59 -5.34
C GLY A 628 -11.26 -6.43 -5.29
N PRO A 629 -11.73 -5.90 -6.43
CA PRO A 629 -12.74 -4.83 -6.46
C PRO A 629 -14.10 -5.16 -5.84
N ASN A 630 -14.45 -6.44 -5.64
CA ASN A 630 -15.73 -6.84 -5.05
C ASN A 630 -15.84 -6.50 -3.57
N GLN A 631 -14.72 -6.48 -2.85
CA GLN A 631 -14.69 -6.18 -1.43
C GLN A 631 -13.28 -5.65 -1.06
N PRO A 632 -13.00 -4.37 -1.35
CA PRO A 632 -11.66 -3.83 -1.17
C PRO A 632 -11.13 -3.82 0.27
N ASN A 633 -12.02 -3.89 1.27
CA ASN A 633 -11.70 -3.74 2.68
C ASN A 633 -11.19 -5.02 3.37
N VAL A 634 -11.21 -6.18 2.70
CA VAL A 634 -10.80 -7.45 3.32
C VAL A 634 -9.40 -7.87 2.89
N PHE A 635 -8.61 -8.33 3.85
CA PHE A 635 -7.25 -8.79 3.62
C PHE A 635 -7.09 -10.21 4.18
N PRO A 636 -6.50 -11.14 3.43
CA PRO A 636 -6.21 -12.48 3.94
C PRO A 636 -5.14 -12.42 5.04
N ASP A 637 -5.49 -12.83 6.26
CA ASP A 637 -4.57 -12.99 7.38
C ASP A 637 -5.04 -14.12 8.30
N LYS A 638 -4.48 -15.32 8.12
CA LYS A 638 -4.98 -16.56 8.77
C LYS A 638 -5.02 -16.52 10.29
N LYS A 639 -4.23 -15.66 10.95
CA LYS A 639 -4.26 -15.55 12.42
C LYS A 639 -5.41 -14.67 12.90
N SER A 640 -5.86 -13.72 12.09
CA SER A 640 -6.86 -12.72 12.49
C SER A 640 -8.28 -13.24 12.33
N SER A 641 -9.15 -12.83 13.24
CA SER A 641 -10.60 -12.99 13.11
C SER A 641 -11.20 -12.21 11.94
N GLU A 642 -10.48 -11.24 11.38
CA GLU A 642 -10.88 -10.48 10.19
C GLU A 642 -10.36 -11.13 8.89
N ASN A 643 -9.80 -12.34 8.96
CA ASN A 643 -9.38 -13.12 7.80
C ASN A 643 -10.53 -13.32 6.81
N ALA A 644 -10.48 -12.62 5.68
CA ALA A 644 -11.46 -12.77 4.63
C ALA A 644 -10.83 -12.58 3.25
N VAL A 645 -11.50 -13.15 2.25
CA VAL A 645 -11.19 -12.94 0.84
C VAL A 645 -12.37 -12.22 0.20
N PRO A 646 -12.14 -11.42 -0.85
CA PRO A 646 -13.23 -10.69 -1.48
C PRO A 646 -14.37 -11.60 -1.92
N TYR A 647 -15.59 -11.07 -1.94
CA TYR A 647 -16.76 -11.86 -2.32
C TYR A 647 -16.56 -12.58 -3.65
N PHE A 648 -16.79 -13.89 -3.64
CA PHE A 648 -16.65 -14.79 -4.79
C PHE A 648 -15.23 -14.93 -5.35
N SER A 649 -14.21 -14.41 -4.67
CA SER A 649 -12.81 -14.58 -5.03
C SER A 649 -12.36 -16.02 -4.86
N SER A 650 -11.49 -16.48 -5.77
CA SER A 650 -10.72 -17.71 -5.63
C SER A 650 -9.48 -17.54 -4.73
N ALA A 651 -9.20 -16.32 -4.25
CA ALA A 651 -8.00 -15.93 -3.51
C ALA A 651 -6.66 -16.13 -4.26
N VAL A 652 -6.72 -16.48 -5.54
CA VAL A 652 -5.54 -16.57 -6.41
C VAL A 652 -5.05 -15.15 -6.69
N GLN A 653 -3.74 -14.96 -6.79
CA GLN A 653 -3.15 -13.68 -7.15
C GLN A 653 -3.75 -13.16 -8.46
N CYS A 654 -4.18 -11.90 -8.49
CA CYS A 654 -4.69 -11.30 -9.73
C CYS A 654 -3.58 -11.29 -10.78
N GLY A 655 -3.84 -11.89 -11.95
CA GLY A 655 -2.87 -12.04 -13.04
C GLY A 655 -2.57 -10.76 -13.82
N LEU A 656 -2.57 -9.60 -13.18
CA LEU A 656 -2.24 -8.30 -13.79
C LEU A 656 -0.71 -8.12 -13.99
N ILE A 657 0.02 -9.19 -14.32
CA ILE A 657 1.44 -9.15 -14.70
C ILE A 657 1.58 -9.45 -16.19
#